data_AF-A0AAJ4W466-F1
#
_entry.id   AF-A0AAJ4W466-F1
#
_cell.length_a   1.000
_cell.length_b   1.000
_cell.length_c   1.000
_cell.angle_alpha   90.00
_cell.angle_beta   90.00
_cell.angle_gamma   90.00
#
_symmetry.space_group_name_H-M   'P 1'
#
loop_
_entity.id
_entity.type
_entity.pdbx_description
1 polymer ?
#
loop_
_entity_poly.entity_id
_entity_poly.type
_entity_poly.pdbx_seq_one_letter_code
_entity_poly.pdbx_strand_id
1 'polypeptide(L)'
;MKNLIITPSELLNIELNSLDDNTDYLDHLLESKFFEYNYPLGQISLYDSDKTQVLLEHTTQEKINQYLKGKKLESLKITSLYPDQNLPYDIDSIDLLILHGNSLNTCALDKKHQFYSLANQIKNVLPLSNFIENINERIELENNLFKLYDKVLDFKQDFISDDLIEFIRNKNIKQLEIGWFFLSENDYNKIASLDLEVFCLQYSFTKQIKILPKQITDLVVLGNSIKSLNEIHYKKLKLSNIDFSGNSISDLIKLSDFNKILETLALANNLITQVDFTNTNKSLNLLDLSVNQITNEGLIIPEPCNNITFLDLRYNKIKVNLDFLFKIDKYFPNLEYIDLTGNEFTNAFTKGVLGSMIDENQIQAIKDYLDLIEFNESLCFQDIEKQINNYNRHCYLKLEWTILNSSTQLLIKELQFYLDNYLKQLSEDERYFFAEGVYINLYHKNISIVLNSTKDTITLEIYSSDLAMTKDYFYKYLELMHFVVFDVTHQYLLPTLQTSNNISDLADFFKKVYRIDAKLKQKKTAGYLVELDNKTNRYTLLVNQTQDYNDTRVDIDRVMFAIVSSKSVIVYTLSDNNTISNYILDKKDKRLNSLTLRKADDKEKYKTTLLNPYLSHKPFQDIDAYVDGEIKKKFNLIINPLYIYQDQDQPGVLYLNTDNYKVDPNNKKTEHSSEIKIQKAELLFVSKSND
;
A
#
# COMPACT_ATOMS: atom_id res chain seq x y z
N MET A 1 -5.32 -44.39 -14.90
CA MET A 1 -3.90 -44.07 -15.01
C MET A 1 -3.85 -42.96 -16.01
N LYS A 2 -3.95 -41.76 -15.46
CA LYS A 2 -4.27 -40.57 -16.20
C LYS A 2 -3.15 -39.53 -16.06
N ASN A 3 -2.40 -39.59 -14.96
CA ASN A 3 -1.32 -38.66 -14.66
C ASN A 3 0.02 -39.40 -14.53
N LEU A 4 1.00 -39.04 -15.36
CA LEU A 4 2.33 -39.67 -15.38
C LEU A 4 3.43 -38.63 -15.22
N ILE A 5 4.52 -39.02 -14.54
CA ILE A 5 5.72 -38.22 -14.34
C ILE A 5 6.92 -38.94 -14.93
N ILE A 6 7.69 -38.25 -15.77
CA ILE A 6 9.00 -38.67 -16.25
C ILE A 6 10.04 -37.80 -15.54
N THR A 7 10.88 -38.43 -14.73
CA THR A 7 11.86 -37.75 -13.87
C THR A 7 13.17 -38.55 -13.81
N PRO A 8 14.33 -37.94 -13.53
CA PRO A 8 15.54 -38.69 -13.23
C PRO A 8 15.32 -39.69 -12.08
N SER A 9 15.83 -40.90 -12.23
CA SER A 9 15.59 -41.99 -11.25
C SER A 9 16.13 -41.66 -9.85
N GLU A 10 17.21 -40.87 -9.79
CA GLU A 10 17.79 -40.38 -8.53
C GLU A 10 16.85 -39.40 -7.81
N LEU A 11 16.13 -38.56 -8.56
CA LEU A 11 15.13 -37.63 -8.02
C LEU A 11 13.91 -38.38 -7.48
N LEU A 12 13.42 -39.38 -8.22
CA LEU A 12 12.31 -40.22 -7.79
C LEU A 12 12.63 -40.99 -6.50
N ASN A 13 13.85 -41.51 -6.38
CA ASN A 13 14.29 -42.21 -5.17
C ASN A 13 14.44 -41.28 -3.97
N ILE A 14 14.66 -39.99 -4.16
CA ILE A 14 14.64 -39.01 -3.07
C ILE A 14 13.20 -38.73 -2.66
N GLU A 15 12.32 -38.45 -3.63
CA GLU A 15 10.89 -38.21 -3.40
C GLU A 15 10.19 -39.38 -2.70
N LEU A 16 10.51 -40.62 -3.08
CA LEU A 16 9.91 -41.82 -2.46
C LEU A 16 10.44 -42.13 -1.06
N ASN A 17 11.67 -41.70 -0.73
CA ASN A 17 12.27 -41.92 0.59
C ASN A 17 11.93 -40.80 1.60
N SER A 18 11.33 -39.70 1.15
CA SER A 18 10.94 -38.57 1.99
C SER A 18 9.44 -38.54 2.34
N LEU A 19 8.64 -39.48 1.79
CA LEU A 19 7.22 -39.68 2.10
C LEU A 19 7.04 -40.36 3.48
N ASP A 20 7.30 -39.63 4.57
CA ASP A 20 6.62 -39.86 5.86
C ASP A 20 5.38 -38.94 5.90
N ASP A 21 4.25 -39.49 6.37
CA ASP A 21 2.84 -39.11 6.09
C ASP A 21 2.34 -37.69 6.47
N ASN A 22 3.15 -36.62 6.54
CA ASN A 22 2.64 -35.28 6.92
C ASN A 22 3.33 -34.05 6.25
N THR A 23 4.12 -34.22 5.19
CA THR A 23 4.81 -33.09 4.55
C THR A 23 4.10 -32.56 3.31
N ASP A 24 3.95 -31.23 3.26
CA ASP A 24 3.28 -30.47 2.21
C ASP A 24 4.04 -30.61 0.87
N TYR A 25 3.32 -30.64 -0.26
CA TYR A 25 3.92 -30.85 -1.60
C TYR A 25 4.94 -29.76 -1.95
N LEU A 26 4.77 -28.55 -1.39
CA LEU A 26 5.72 -27.45 -1.49
C LEU A 26 7.02 -27.75 -0.72
N ASP A 27 6.96 -28.30 0.48
CA ASP A 27 8.13 -28.61 1.30
C ASP A 27 9.03 -29.66 0.62
N HIS A 28 8.45 -30.61 -0.11
CA HIS A 28 9.23 -31.57 -0.92
C HIS A 28 9.88 -30.97 -2.17
N LEU A 29 9.22 -30.01 -2.84
CA LEU A 29 9.87 -29.23 -3.90
C LEU A 29 11.04 -28.39 -3.34
N LEU A 30 10.97 -28.08 -2.04
CA LEU A 30 11.89 -27.23 -1.31
C LEU A 30 13.00 -27.98 -0.54
N GLU A 31 13.03 -29.31 -0.55
CA GLU A 31 14.20 -30.05 -0.09
C GLU A 31 15.33 -29.97 -1.14
N SER A 32 16.54 -29.72 -0.68
CA SER A 32 17.72 -29.16 -1.38
C SER A 32 18.29 -29.97 -2.55
N LYS A 33 17.65 -31.06 -2.98
CA LYS A 33 18.24 -32.04 -3.90
C LYS A 33 17.84 -31.91 -5.37
N PHE A 34 16.77 -31.15 -5.70
CA PHE A 34 16.43 -30.80 -7.09
C PHE A 34 17.56 -30.09 -7.86
N PHE A 35 18.50 -29.50 -7.13
CA PHE A 35 19.60 -28.69 -7.65
C PHE A 35 20.95 -29.42 -7.68
N GLU A 36 21.03 -30.72 -7.36
CA GLU A 36 22.34 -31.39 -7.23
C GLU A 36 22.64 -32.37 -8.37
N TYR A 37 21.61 -32.88 -9.03
CA TYR A 37 21.76 -33.98 -9.96
C TYR A 37 21.91 -33.51 -11.41
N ASN A 38 23.15 -33.62 -11.89
CA ASN A 38 23.43 -33.68 -13.32
C ASN A 38 22.75 -34.93 -13.88
N TYR A 39 22.13 -34.85 -15.05
CA TYR A 39 21.79 -36.02 -15.86
C TYR A 39 23.07 -36.84 -16.11
N PRO A 40 23.32 -38.00 -15.46
CA PRO A 40 24.28 -38.92 -16.01
C PRO A 40 23.52 -39.56 -17.18
N LEU A 41 23.98 -39.31 -18.39
CA LEU A 41 23.50 -39.96 -19.62
C LEU A 41 22.82 -41.32 -19.37
N GLY A 42 21.48 -41.35 -19.39
CA GLY A 42 20.70 -42.54 -19.74
C GLY A 42 19.78 -43.22 -18.71
N GLN A 43 19.44 -42.64 -17.55
CA GLN A 43 18.50 -43.31 -16.61
C GLN A 43 17.37 -42.41 -16.11
N ILE A 44 16.22 -42.49 -16.79
CA ILE A 44 14.95 -41.86 -16.37
C ILE A 44 14.02 -42.88 -15.74
N SER A 45 13.07 -42.43 -14.94
CA SER A 45 12.02 -43.24 -14.37
C SER A 45 10.65 -42.72 -14.79
N LEU A 46 9.71 -43.65 -14.96
CA LEU A 46 8.31 -43.38 -15.21
C LEU A 46 7.51 -43.69 -13.95
N TYR A 47 6.79 -42.69 -13.45
CA TYR A 47 6.01 -42.75 -12.23
C TYR A 47 4.54 -42.47 -12.50
N ASP A 48 3.66 -43.25 -11.86
CA ASP A 48 2.20 -43.05 -11.88
C ASP A 48 1.81 -42.32 -10.59
N SER A 49 1.49 -41.03 -10.73
CA SER A 49 1.13 -40.20 -9.58
C SER A 49 -0.23 -40.55 -9.00
N ASP A 50 -1.15 -41.10 -9.80
CA ASP A 50 -2.48 -41.51 -9.32
C ASP A 50 -2.39 -42.69 -8.34
N LYS A 51 -1.39 -43.56 -8.55
CA LYS A 51 -1.21 -44.81 -7.79
C LYS A 51 0.04 -44.81 -6.93
N THR A 52 0.73 -43.67 -6.87
CA THR A 52 1.99 -43.47 -6.16
C THR A 52 2.98 -44.61 -6.36
N GLN A 53 3.21 -45.01 -7.62
CA GLN A 53 4.04 -46.18 -7.94
C GLN A 53 5.02 -45.92 -9.09
N VAL A 54 6.21 -46.53 -9.01
CA VAL A 54 7.18 -46.56 -10.10
C VAL A 54 6.78 -47.62 -11.11
N LEU A 55 6.58 -47.22 -12.37
CA LEU A 55 6.23 -48.11 -13.47
C LEU A 55 7.46 -48.67 -14.17
N LEU A 56 8.46 -47.82 -14.38
CA LEU A 56 9.74 -48.17 -14.98
C LEU A 56 10.82 -47.39 -14.23
N GLU A 57 11.77 -48.09 -13.62
CA GLU A 57 12.89 -47.49 -12.91
C GLU A 57 14.17 -47.62 -13.74
N HIS A 58 15.06 -46.62 -13.69
CA HIS A 58 16.36 -46.64 -14.37
C HIS A 58 16.27 -47.08 -15.86
N THR A 59 15.30 -46.53 -16.58
CA THR A 59 14.89 -46.96 -17.92
C THR A 59 15.38 -46.02 -19.03
N THR A 60 15.08 -46.40 -20.28
CA THR A 60 15.41 -45.64 -21.50
C THR A 60 14.16 -45.03 -22.14
N GLN A 61 14.34 -43.98 -22.94
CA GLN A 61 13.25 -43.34 -23.70
C GLN A 61 12.52 -44.32 -24.63
N GLU A 62 13.22 -45.27 -25.26
CA GLU A 62 12.60 -46.31 -26.10
C GLU A 62 11.61 -47.17 -25.32
N LYS A 63 11.96 -47.60 -24.10
CA LYS A 63 11.06 -48.38 -23.24
C LYS A 63 9.87 -47.56 -22.76
N ILE A 64 10.08 -46.28 -22.46
CA ILE A 64 8.98 -45.36 -22.15
C ILE A 64 8.05 -45.22 -23.37
N ASN A 65 8.58 -45.06 -24.58
CA ASN A 65 7.78 -44.99 -25.80
C ASN A 65 6.97 -46.27 -26.04
N GLN A 66 7.58 -47.44 -25.85
CA GLN A 66 6.85 -48.71 -25.94
C GLN A 66 5.72 -48.78 -24.90
N TYR A 67 5.94 -48.26 -23.70
CA TYR A 67 4.92 -48.22 -22.66
C TYR A 67 3.80 -47.24 -22.98
N LEU A 68 4.14 -46.05 -23.47
CA LEU A 68 3.22 -44.95 -23.72
C LEU A 68 2.39 -45.13 -25.00
N LYS A 69 2.85 -45.98 -25.92
CA LYS A 69 2.19 -46.23 -27.20
C LYS A 69 0.72 -46.62 -27.03
N GLY A 70 -0.17 -45.90 -27.71
CA GLY A 70 -1.61 -46.15 -27.64
C GLY A 70 -2.31 -45.63 -26.38
N LYS A 71 -1.61 -44.87 -25.51
CA LYS A 71 -2.19 -44.32 -24.28
C LYS A 71 -2.71 -42.89 -24.48
N LYS A 72 -3.80 -42.59 -23.77
CA LYS A 72 -4.36 -41.25 -23.59
C LYS A 72 -4.17 -40.83 -22.14
N LEU A 73 -3.59 -39.66 -21.92
CA LEU A 73 -3.24 -39.14 -20.59
C LEU A 73 -4.01 -37.84 -20.32
N GLU A 74 -4.43 -37.64 -19.07
CA GLU A 74 -4.89 -36.33 -18.59
C GLU A 74 -3.69 -35.40 -18.40
N SER A 75 -2.60 -35.90 -17.80
CA SER A 75 -1.37 -35.11 -17.70
C SER A 75 -0.09 -35.92 -17.90
N LEU A 76 0.92 -35.25 -18.45
CA LEU A 76 2.30 -35.72 -18.50
C LEU A 76 3.22 -34.62 -17.97
N LYS A 77 3.91 -34.91 -16.86
CA LYS A 77 4.95 -34.05 -16.30
C LYS A 77 6.33 -34.59 -16.65
N ILE A 78 7.20 -33.72 -17.12
CA ILE A 78 8.59 -34.05 -17.41
C ILE A 78 9.48 -33.05 -16.67
N THR A 79 10.34 -33.56 -15.81
CA THR A 79 11.22 -32.75 -14.95
C THR A 79 12.68 -32.84 -15.41
N SER A 80 13.47 -31.84 -14.99
CA SER A 80 14.92 -31.77 -15.23
C SER A 80 15.30 -31.79 -16.72
N LEU A 81 14.48 -31.16 -17.55
CA LEU A 81 14.67 -31.06 -19.01
C LEU A 81 15.84 -30.15 -19.40
N TYR A 82 16.52 -30.51 -20.49
CA TYR A 82 17.62 -29.75 -21.12
C TYR A 82 17.19 -29.17 -22.47
N PRO A 83 17.73 -28.01 -22.90
CA PRO A 83 17.41 -27.41 -24.21
C PRO A 83 17.59 -28.33 -25.41
N ASP A 84 18.55 -29.26 -25.35
CA ASP A 84 18.87 -30.17 -26.45
C ASP A 84 18.18 -31.55 -26.36
N GLN A 85 17.29 -31.76 -25.37
CA GLN A 85 16.63 -33.05 -25.19
C GLN A 85 15.48 -33.25 -26.19
N ASN A 86 15.52 -34.38 -26.88
CA ASN A 86 14.54 -34.73 -27.89
C ASN A 86 13.27 -35.30 -27.23
N LEU A 87 12.15 -34.58 -27.37
CA LEU A 87 10.88 -34.84 -26.68
C LEU A 87 9.82 -35.69 -27.42
N PRO A 88 10.03 -36.38 -28.57
CA PRO A 88 8.94 -37.08 -29.22
C PRO A 88 8.65 -38.42 -28.52
N TYR A 89 7.75 -38.39 -27.54
CA TYR A 89 7.20 -39.59 -26.92
C TYR A 89 6.04 -40.17 -27.76
N ASP A 90 6.01 -41.49 -27.91
CA ASP A 90 4.96 -42.19 -28.67
C ASP A 90 3.69 -42.33 -27.82
N ILE A 91 2.84 -41.30 -27.80
CA ILE A 91 1.59 -41.20 -27.00
C ILE A 91 0.43 -40.85 -27.94
N ASP A 92 -0.81 -41.30 -27.69
CA ASP A 92 -1.96 -40.93 -28.54
C ASP A 92 -2.43 -39.49 -28.30
N SER A 93 -2.69 -39.12 -27.04
CA SER A 93 -3.14 -37.76 -26.66
C SER A 93 -2.77 -37.41 -25.23
N ILE A 94 -2.63 -36.10 -24.97
CA ILE A 94 -2.32 -35.51 -23.66
C ILE A 94 -3.16 -34.24 -23.51
N ASP A 95 -3.89 -34.09 -22.41
CA ASP A 95 -4.66 -32.87 -22.16
C ASP A 95 -3.77 -31.74 -21.59
N LEU A 96 -2.95 -32.06 -20.58
CA LEU A 96 -1.99 -31.16 -19.93
C LEU A 96 -0.54 -31.64 -20.06
N LEU A 97 0.33 -30.80 -20.61
CA LEU A 97 1.78 -31.03 -20.65
C LEU A 97 2.50 -30.09 -19.68
N ILE A 98 3.28 -30.67 -18.77
CA ILE A 98 4.09 -29.91 -17.79
C ILE A 98 5.57 -30.15 -18.07
N LEU A 99 6.30 -29.07 -18.38
CA LEU A 99 7.72 -29.10 -18.69
C LEU A 99 8.47 -28.29 -17.64
N HIS A 100 9.25 -28.95 -16.79
CA HIS A 100 10.06 -28.30 -15.77
C HIS A 100 11.55 -28.49 -16.04
N GLY A 101 12.28 -27.38 -16.14
CA GLY A 101 13.72 -27.36 -16.34
C GLY A 101 14.50 -27.71 -15.08
N ASN A 102 15.79 -27.98 -15.24
CA ASN A 102 16.73 -27.92 -14.13
C ASN A 102 17.32 -26.49 -14.09
N SER A 103 17.07 -25.76 -13.01
CA SER A 103 17.43 -24.34 -12.83
C SER A 103 18.94 -24.03 -12.94
N LEU A 104 19.80 -25.05 -13.01
CA LEU A 104 21.26 -24.91 -13.10
C LEU A 104 21.83 -24.95 -14.53
N ASN A 105 20.99 -25.13 -15.57
CA ASN A 105 21.46 -25.41 -16.94
C ASN A 105 21.51 -24.23 -17.91
N THR A 106 21.49 -22.99 -17.44
CA THR A 106 21.94 -21.88 -18.26
C THR A 106 23.47 -21.87 -18.33
N CYS A 107 24.07 -22.71 -19.20
CA CYS A 107 25.39 -22.60 -19.83
C CYS A 107 26.64 -22.12 -19.02
N ALA A 108 26.58 -22.01 -17.69
CA ALA A 108 27.60 -21.41 -16.84
C ALA A 108 28.02 -22.39 -15.73
N LEU A 109 28.63 -23.51 -16.14
CA LEU A 109 29.25 -24.49 -15.24
C LEU A 109 30.23 -23.85 -14.24
N ASP A 110 30.79 -22.69 -14.58
CA ASP A 110 31.73 -21.88 -13.81
C ASP A 110 31.07 -21.04 -12.68
N LYS A 111 29.76 -20.77 -12.74
CA LYS A 111 29.02 -19.99 -11.71
C LYS A 111 28.07 -20.83 -10.84
N LYS A 112 28.08 -22.15 -11.02
CA LYS A 112 27.22 -23.13 -10.33
C LYS A 112 27.09 -22.90 -8.82
N HIS A 113 28.20 -22.68 -8.12
CA HIS A 113 28.20 -22.46 -6.66
C HIS A 113 27.52 -21.14 -6.22
N GLN A 114 27.72 -20.06 -6.98
CA GLN A 114 27.08 -18.76 -6.67
C GLN A 114 25.58 -18.82 -6.94
N PHE A 115 25.17 -19.50 -8.02
CA PHE A 115 23.78 -19.79 -8.33
C PHE A 115 23.12 -20.63 -7.25
N TYR A 116 23.77 -21.72 -6.84
CA TYR A 116 23.25 -22.60 -5.79
C TYR A 116 23.08 -21.85 -4.45
N SER A 117 24.07 -21.06 -4.04
CA SER A 117 23.98 -20.27 -2.80
C SER A 117 22.85 -19.24 -2.85
N LEU A 118 22.67 -18.56 -3.98
CA LEU A 118 21.67 -17.50 -4.11
C LEU A 118 20.27 -18.07 -4.33
N ALA A 119 20.13 -19.09 -5.18
CA ALA A 119 18.89 -19.84 -5.35
C ALA A 119 18.43 -20.44 -4.02
N ASN A 120 19.33 -20.97 -3.19
CA ASN A 120 18.96 -21.42 -1.84
C ASN A 120 18.54 -20.27 -0.91
N GLN A 121 19.17 -19.09 -0.99
CA GLN A 121 18.72 -17.92 -0.22
C GLN A 121 17.32 -17.48 -0.63
N ILE A 122 17.03 -17.48 -1.93
CA ILE A 122 15.74 -17.07 -2.48
C ILE A 122 14.67 -18.14 -2.28
N LYS A 123 15.06 -19.41 -2.33
CA LYS A 123 14.27 -20.57 -1.92
C LYS A 123 13.87 -20.50 -0.45
N ASN A 124 14.66 -19.84 0.40
CA ASN A 124 14.28 -19.61 1.79
C ASN A 124 13.38 -18.37 1.97
N VAL A 125 13.18 -17.55 0.92
CA VAL A 125 12.45 -16.27 0.99
C VAL A 125 11.16 -16.27 0.17
N LEU A 126 11.11 -16.98 -0.96
CA LEU A 126 9.93 -17.12 -1.82
C LEU A 126 8.79 -17.95 -1.20
N PRO A 127 9.03 -19.05 -0.44
CA PRO A 127 7.95 -19.86 0.12
C PRO A 127 7.53 -19.43 1.52
N LEU A 128 8.26 -18.51 2.18
CA LEU A 128 7.83 -17.96 3.46
C LEU A 128 6.87 -16.78 3.21
N SER A 129 5.72 -17.08 2.60
CA SER A 129 4.51 -16.23 2.64
C SER A 129 4.06 -15.92 4.07
N ASN A 130 4.58 -16.64 5.06
CA ASN A 130 4.36 -16.40 6.49
C ASN A 130 5.38 -15.45 7.17
N PHE A 131 6.44 -14.98 6.49
CA PHE A 131 7.50 -14.14 7.12
C PHE A 131 7.96 -12.96 6.25
N ILE A 132 7.05 -12.27 5.56
CA ILE A 132 7.34 -10.94 5.01
C ILE A 132 7.33 -9.91 6.16
N GLU A 133 8.24 -10.07 7.12
CA GLU A 133 8.46 -9.06 8.15
C GLU A 133 9.25 -7.85 7.59
N ASN A 134 9.91 -8.00 6.43
CA ASN A 134 10.65 -6.90 5.80
C ASN A 134 10.63 -6.97 4.25
N ILE A 135 9.70 -6.24 3.62
CA ILE A 135 9.63 -6.09 2.16
C ILE A 135 10.93 -5.60 1.52
N ASN A 136 11.73 -4.82 2.24
CA ASN A 136 13.02 -4.35 1.73
C ASN A 136 14.01 -5.51 1.55
N GLU A 137 13.94 -6.53 2.43
CA GLU A 137 14.76 -7.73 2.33
C GLU A 137 14.35 -8.57 1.12
N ARG A 138 13.04 -8.72 0.87
CA ARG A 138 12.52 -9.34 -0.36
C ARG A 138 13.02 -8.62 -1.61
N ILE A 139 12.86 -7.29 -1.67
CA ILE A 139 13.33 -6.47 -2.81
C ILE A 139 14.85 -6.60 -3.00
N GLU A 140 15.63 -6.58 -1.92
CA GLU A 140 17.08 -6.74 -1.98
C GLU A 140 17.49 -8.12 -2.53
N LEU A 141 16.83 -9.19 -2.07
CA LEU A 141 17.09 -10.54 -2.53
C LEU A 141 16.69 -10.76 -3.99
N GLU A 142 15.51 -10.27 -4.40
CA GLU A 142 15.08 -10.27 -5.80
C GLU A 142 16.11 -9.52 -6.67
N ASN A 143 16.57 -8.34 -6.24
CA ASN A 143 17.60 -7.57 -6.95
C ASN A 143 18.95 -8.31 -7.04
N ASN A 144 19.36 -9.01 -5.99
CA ASN A 144 20.57 -9.83 -6.02
C ASN A 144 20.44 -11.00 -6.99
N LEU A 145 19.27 -11.65 -7.01
CA LEU A 145 18.93 -12.69 -7.98
C LEU A 145 19.06 -12.19 -9.41
N PHE A 146 18.47 -11.04 -9.70
CA PHE A 146 18.52 -10.45 -11.03
C PHE A 146 19.94 -10.17 -11.49
N LYS A 147 20.78 -9.61 -10.63
CA LYS A 147 22.19 -9.36 -10.97
C LYS A 147 22.95 -10.63 -11.29
N LEU A 148 22.59 -11.76 -10.68
CA LEU A 148 23.22 -13.04 -10.96
C LEU A 148 22.68 -13.65 -12.27
N TYR A 149 21.36 -13.57 -12.51
CA TYR A 149 20.75 -14.02 -13.76
C TYR A 149 21.18 -13.21 -14.96
N ASP A 150 21.25 -11.88 -14.89
CA ASP A 150 21.68 -11.05 -16.01
C ASP A 150 23.08 -11.46 -16.51
N LYS A 151 23.96 -11.91 -15.59
CA LYS A 151 25.30 -12.45 -15.92
C LYS A 151 25.30 -13.85 -16.54
N VAL A 152 24.15 -14.50 -16.58
CA VAL A 152 23.91 -15.84 -17.12
C VAL A 152 23.13 -15.79 -18.43
N LEU A 153 22.28 -14.76 -18.60
CA LEU A 153 21.56 -14.47 -19.84
C LEU A 153 22.48 -14.11 -21.01
N ASP A 154 23.75 -13.82 -20.75
CA ASP A 154 24.79 -13.65 -21.78
C ASP A 154 24.99 -14.94 -22.63
N PHE A 155 24.53 -16.10 -22.16
CA PHE A 155 24.75 -17.41 -22.82
C PHE A 155 23.53 -17.96 -23.58
N LYS A 156 22.69 -17.09 -24.18
CA LYS A 156 21.42 -17.41 -24.87
C LYS A 156 21.44 -18.72 -25.69
N GLN A 157 20.58 -19.66 -25.33
CA GLN A 157 20.12 -20.76 -26.18
C GLN A 157 18.59 -20.80 -26.09
N ASP A 158 17.91 -20.89 -27.24
CA ASP A 158 16.45 -21.07 -27.29
C ASP A 158 16.11 -22.47 -26.75
N PHE A 159 15.17 -22.56 -25.82
CA PHE A 159 14.76 -23.83 -25.23
C PHE A 159 13.69 -24.54 -26.06
N ILE A 160 12.77 -23.78 -26.65
CA ILE A 160 11.62 -24.34 -27.34
C ILE A 160 12.03 -24.73 -28.76
N SER A 161 12.27 -26.02 -28.97
CA SER A 161 12.60 -26.58 -30.29
C SER A 161 11.38 -26.65 -31.20
N ASP A 162 11.62 -26.72 -32.52
CA ASP A 162 10.55 -26.88 -33.50
C ASP A 162 9.86 -28.25 -33.37
N ASP A 163 10.62 -29.29 -33.00
CA ASP A 163 10.10 -30.65 -32.74
C ASP A 163 9.13 -30.66 -31.57
N LEU A 164 9.39 -29.89 -30.51
CA LEU A 164 8.46 -29.74 -29.37
C LEU A 164 7.16 -29.04 -29.81
N ILE A 165 7.27 -27.99 -30.61
CA ILE A 165 6.08 -27.29 -31.15
C ILE A 165 5.25 -28.22 -32.03
N GLU A 166 5.91 -29.03 -32.88
CA GLU A 166 5.23 -30.00 -33.71
C GLU A 166 4.56 -31.10 -32.86
N PHE A 167 5.24 -31.58 -31.81
CA PHE A 167 4.69 -32.53 -30.87
C PHE A 167 3.41 -32.00 -30.21
N ILE A 168 3.43 -30.78 -29.67
CA ILE A 168 2.27 -30.14 -29.03
C ILE A 168 1.09 -30.03 -30.01
N ARG A 169 1.36 -29.64 -31.26
CA ARG A 169 0.33 -29.55 -32.31
C ARG A 169 -0.23 -30.92 -32.68
N ASN A 170 0.63 -31.90 -32.94
CA ASN A 170 0.25 -33.24 -33.38
C ASN A 170 -0.56 -33.99 -32.30
N LYS A 171 -0.31 -33.71 -31.03
CA LYS A 171 -1.05 -34.27 -29.90
C LYS A 171 -2.25 -33.43 -29.46
N ASN A 172 -2.52 -32.31 -30.14
CA ASN A 172 -3.62 -31.38 -29.85
C ASN A 172 -3.66 -30.95 -28.37
N ILE A 173 -2.50 -30.65 -27.81
CA ILE A 173 -2.38 -30.25 -26.40
C ILE A 173 -2.94 -28.84 -26.25
N LYS A 174 -3.85 -28.67 -25.30
CA LYS A 174 -4.54 -27.39 -25.03
C LYS A 174 -4.05 -26.69 -23.77
N GLN A 175 -3.41 -27.42 -22.87
CA GLN A 175 -2.89 -26.88 -21.62
C GLN A 175 -1.38 -27.13 -21.54
N LEU A 176 -0.62 -26.04 -21.35
CA LEU A 176 0.84 -26.09 -21.28
C LEU A 176 1.32 -25.36 -20.05
N GLU A 177 2.10 -26.06 -19.23
CA GLU A 177 2.86 -25.48 -18.13
C GLU A 177 4.36 -25.56 -18.41
N ILE A 178 5.03 -24.42 -18.24
CA ILE A 178 6.48 -24.30 -18.38
C ILE A 178 7.03 -23.75 -17.06
N GLY A 179 7.92 -24.52 -16.44
CA GLY A 179 8.53 -24.17 -15.17
C GLY A 179 10.05 -24.15 -15.24
N TRP A 180 10.71 -23.27 -14.51
CA TRP A 180 12.18 -23.30 -14.33
C TRP A 180 12.99 -23.15 -15.63
N PHE A 181 12.42 -22.47 -16.63
CA PHE A 181 13.07 -22.14 -17.89
C PHE A 181 13.17 -20.64 -18.10
N PHE A 182 14.32 -20.20 -18.61
CA PHE A 182 14.39 -18.86 -19.19
C PHE A 182 13.95 -18.92 -20.66
N LEU A 183 12.82 -18.30 -20.97
CA LEU A 183 12.28 -18.25 -22.33
C LEU A 183 12.79 -17.01 -23.06
N SER A 184 13.38 -17.22 -24.24
CA SER A 184 13.76 -16.14 -25.15
C SER A 184 12.52 -15.54 -25.84
N GLU A 185 12.68 -14.39 -26.49
CA GLU A 185 11.62 -13.85 -27.34
C GLU A 185 11.24 -14.80 -28.49
N ASN A 186 12.20 -15.58 -29.00
CA ASN A 186 11.92 -16.60 -30.02
C ASN A 186 11.08 -17.75 -29.44
N ASP A 187 11.37 -18.18 -28.21
CA ASP A 187 10.56 -19.18 -27.51
C ASP A 187 9.11 -18.71 -27.33
N TYR A 188 8.90 -17.45 -26.90
CA TYR A 188 7.56 -16.86 -26.80
C TYR A 188 6.85 -16.80 -28.16
N ASN A 189 7.55 -16.47 -29.24
CA ASN A 189 6.98 -16.48 -30.60
C ASN A 189 6.52 -17.88 -31.03
N LYS A 190 7.32 -18.90 -30.72
CA LYS A 190 6.98 -20.30 -30.99
C LYS A 190 5.77 -20.74 -30.18
N ILE A 191 5.74 -20.46 -28.87
CA ILE A 191 4.62 -20.79 -27.99
C ILE A 191 3.35 -20.06 -28.44
N ALA A 192 3.44 -18.77 -28.80
CA ALA A 192 2.30 -17.99 -29.25
C ALA A 192 1.67 -18.47 -30.56
N SER A 193 2.37 -19.33 -31.32
CA SER A 193 1.86 -19.99 -32.52
C SER A 193 0.98 -21.21 -32.22
N LEU A 194 0.93 -21.66 -30.97
CA LEU A 194 0.12 -22.79 -30.52
C LEU A 194 -1.34 -22.38 -30.27
N ASP A 195 -2.24 -23.34 -30.40
CA ASP A 195 -3.68 -23.15 -30.17
C ASP A 195 -4.05 -23.57 -28.73
N LEU A 196 -3.41 -22.92 -27.75
CA LEU A 196 -3.57 -23.20 -26.32
C LEU A 196 -4.80 -22.49 -25.74
N GLU A 197 -5.44 -23.16 -24.77
CA GLU A 197 -6.52 -22.63 -23.94
C GLU A 197 -5.99 -22.20 -22.57
N VAL A 198 -5.06 -22.98 -21.99
CA VAL A 198 -4.41 -22.70 -20.71
C VAL A 198 -2.90 -22.58 -20.90
N PHE A 199 -2.31 -21.49 -20.40
CA PHE A 199 -0.87 -21.31 -20.38
C PHE A 199 -0.38 -20.94 -18.98
N CYS A 200 0.50 -21.77 -18.42
CA CYS A 200 1.10 -21.56 -17.11
C CYS A 200 2.62 -21.39 -17.23
N LEU A 201 3.16 -20.36 -16.58
CA LEU A 201 4.58 -20.05 -16.52
C LEU A 201 5.01 -19.92 -15.06
N GLN A 202 5.92 -20.77 -14.59
CA GLN A 202 6.30 -20.81 -13.17
C GLN A 202 7.81 -20.68 -12.99
N TYR A 203 8.26 -19.79 -12.10
CA TYR A 203 9.68 -19.69 -11.71
C TYR A 203 10.64 -19.64 -12.91
N SER A 204 10.21 -18.94 -13.97
CA SER A 204 10.94 -18.79 -15.23
C SER A 204 11.82 -17.53 -15.24
N PHE A 205 11.84 -16.79 -14.13
CA PHE A 205 12.59 -15.54 -13.96
C PHE A 205 12.31 -14.51 -15.06
N THR A 206 11.11 -14.59 -15.64
CA THR A 206 10.71 -13.72 -16.73
C THR A 206 10.44 -12.32 -16.18
N LYS A 207 11.03 -11.31 -16.83
CA LYS A 207 10.85 -9.88 -16.48
C LYS A 207 9.69 -9.21 -17.23
N GLN A 208 9.31 -9.77 -18.38
CA GLN A 208 8.30 -9.21 -19.27
C GLN A 208 7.63 -10.32 -20.10
N ILE A 209 6.34 -10.16 -20.37
CA ILE A 209 5.59 -11.00 -21.31
C ILE A 209 4.92 -10.07 -22.32
N LYS A 210 5.31 -10.17 -23.59
CA LYS A 210 4.77 -9.33 -24.68
C LYS A 210 3.91 -10.10 -25.67
N ILE A 211 4.16 -11.40 -25.79
CA ILE A 211 3.60 -12.25 -26.83
C ILE A 211 3.01 -13.48 -26.13
N LEU A 212 1.72 -13.72 -26.39
CA LEU A 212 0.95 -14.81 -25.80
C LEU A 212 0.13 -15.50 -26.90
N PRO A 213 -0.22 -16.79 -26.74
CA PRO A 213 -1.12 -17.46 -27.67
C PRO A 213 -2.50 -16.76 -27.68
N LYS A 214 -3.15 -16.71 -28.85
CA LYS A 214 -4.33 -15.84 -29.06
C LYS A 214 -5.64 -16.36 -28.46
N GLN A 215 -5.73 -17.67 -28.23
CA GLN A 215 -6.98 -18.33 -27.80
C GLN A 215 -7.01 -18.67 -26.31
N ILE A 216 -5.98 -18.27 -25.56
CA ILE A 216 -5.93 -18.53 -24.12
C ILE A 216 -7.12 -17.89 -23.40
N THR A 217 -7.72 -18.69 -22.54
CA THR A 217 -8.74 -18.31 -21.57
C THR A 217 -8.15 -18.18 -20.17
N ASP A 218 -7.08 -18.93 -19.90
CA ASP A 218 -6.46 -19.01 -18.59
C ASP A 218 -4.95 -18.74 -18.72
N LEU A 219 -4.49 -17.72 -17.99
CA LEU A 219 -3.09 -17.35 -17.94
C LEU A 219 -2.63 -17.33 -16.49
N VAL A 220 -1.66 -18.18 -16.17
CA VAL A 220 -1.08 -18.29 -14.83
C VAL A 220 0.42 -18.02 -14.92
N VAL A 221 0.92 -17.03 -14.19
CA VAL A 221 2.33 -16.62 -14.20
C VAL A 221 2.82 -16.44 -12.77
N LEU A 222 3.41 -17.49 -12.20
CA LEU A 222 3.73 -17.57 -10.77
C LEU A 222 5.22 -17.46 -10.48
N GLY A 223 5.58 -16.79 -9.40
CA GLY A 223 6.96 -16.82 -8.89
C GLY A 223 7.98 -16.27 -9.89
N ASN A 224 7.53 -15.35 -10.75
CA ASN A 224 8.36 -14.71 -11.77
C ASN A 224 8.79 -13.32 -11.27
N SER A 225 9.19 -12.46 -12.18
CA SER A 225 9.87 -11.21 -11.88
C SER A 225 9.29 -10.05 -12.67
N ILE A 226 8.01 -10.18 -13.00
CA ILE A 226 7.27 -9.21 -13.78
C ILE A 226 7.06 -8.00 -12.89
N LYS A 227 7.53 -6.85 -13.35
CA LYS A 227 7.36 -5.57 -12.66
C LYS A 227 6.17 -4.77 -13.18
N SER A 228 5.78 -5.03 -14.43
CA SER A 228 4.68 -4.31 -15.08
C SER A 228 3.82 -5.22 -15.93
N LEU A 229 2.50 -5.02 -15.83
CA LEU A 229 1.46 -5.66 -16.64
C LEU A 229 1.13 -4.86 -17.91
N ASN A 230 1.58 -3.61 -18.01
CA ASN A 230 1.24 -2.69 -19.11
C ASN A 230 1.73 -3.17 -20.49
N GLU A 231 2.69 -4.09 -20.51
CA GLU A 231 3.25 -4.64 -21.75
C GLU A 231 2.33 -5.68 -22.42
N ILE A 232 1.30 -6.17 -21.71
CA ILE A 232 0.36 -7.15 -22.23
C ILE A 232 -0.88 -6.46 -22.81
N HIS A 233 -1.18 -6.77 -24.06
CA HIS A 233 -2.38 -6.26 -24.73
C HIS A 233 -3.63 -7.09 -24.41
N TYR A 234 -4.09 -7.08 -23.14
CA TYR A 234 -5.20 -7.91 -22.65
C TYR A 234 -6.47 -7.83 -23.49
N LYS A 235 -6.81 -6.64 -24.01
CA LYS A 235 -8.01 -6.41 -24.85
C LYS A 235 -8.03 -7.20 -26.17
N LYS A 236 -6.90 -7.76 -26.59
CA LYS A 236 -6.78 -8.63 -27.78
C LYS A 236 -6.86 -10.13 -27.45
N LEU A 237 -6.89 -10.49 -26.17
CA LEU A 237 -6.96 -11.85 -25.67
C LEU A 237 -8.37 -12.17 -25.18
N LYS A 238 -8.65 -13.46 -24.95
CA LYS A 238 -9.94 -13.96 -24.47
C LYS A 238 -9.84 -14.52 -23.04
N LEU A 239 -9.05 -13.87 -22.20
CA LEU A 239 -8.77 -14.34 -20.83
C LEU A 239 -9.99 -14.18 -19.93
N SER A 240 -10.50 -15.29 -19.40
CA SER A 240 -11.46 -15.32 -18.29
C SER A 240 -10.76 -15.39 -16.93
N ASN A 241 -9.57 -15.97 -16.87
CA ASN A 241 -8.82 -16.14 -15.63
C ASN A 241 -7.37 -15.68 -15.79
N ILE A 242 -6.91 -14.86 -14.84
CA ILE A 242 -5.55 -14.37 -14.79
C ILE A 242 -5.01 -14.54 -13.37
N ASP A 243 -3.83 -15.14 -13.25
CA ASP A 243 -3.09 -15.22 -12.00
C ASP A 243 -1.64 -14.77 -12.25
N PHE A 244 -1.23 -13.67 -11.60
CA PHE A 244 0.14 -13.15 -11.58
C PHE A 244 0.71 -13.12 -10.17
N SER A 245 0.29 -14.06 -9.32
CA SER A 245 0.72 -14.09 -7.93
C SER A 245 2.23 -14.38 -7.77
N GLY A 246 2.86 -13.76 -6.77
CA GLY A 246 4.29 -13.95 -6.50
C GLY A 246 5.20 -13.34 -7.56
N ASN A 247 4.85 -12.16 -8.08
CA ASN A 247 5.72 -11.34 -8.93
C ASN A 247 6.15 -10.07 -8.19
N SER A 248 6.80 -9.14 -8.89
CA SER A 248 7.26 -7.86 -8.35
C SER A 248 6.46 -6.69 -8.93
N ILE A 249 5.16 -6.89 -9.21
CA ILE A 249 4.31 -5.90 -9.89
C ILE A 249 4.10 -4.70 -8.96
N SER A 250 4.42 -3.50 -9.43
CA SER A 250 4.24 -2.24 -8.68
C SER A 250 3.39 -1.22 -9.43
N ASP A 251 2.80 -1.60 -10.57
CA ASP A 251 1.92 -0.75 -11.36
C ASP A 251 0.69 -0.28 -10.57
N LEU A 252 0.15 0.87 -10.96
CA LEU A 252 -1.25 1.19 -10.73
C LEU A 252 -2.11 0.20 -11.53
N ILE A 253 -2.91 -0.61 -10.84
CA ILE A 253 -3.78 -1.59 -11.48
C ILE A 253 -5.12 -0.95 -11.82
N LYS A 254 -5.40 -0.75 -13.11
CA LYS A 254 -6.71 -0.28 -13.58
C LYS A 254 -7.53 -1.47 -14.06
N LEU A 255 -8.63 -1.78 -13.37
CA LEU A 255 -9.47 -2.94 -13.72
C LEU A 255 -10.12 -2.80 -15.13
N SER A 256 -10.21 -1.58 -15.64
CA SER A 256 -10.70 -1.29 -17.00
C SER A 256 -9.70 -1.55 -18.14
N ASP A 257 -8.45 -1.88 -17.82
CA ASP A 257 -7.44 -2.24 -18.82
C ASP A 257 -7.53 -3.70 -19.26
N PHE A 258 -8.12 -4.56 -18.42
CA PHE A 258 -8.39 -5.94 -18.75
C PHE A 258 -9.55 -6.11 -19.75
N ASN A 259 -9.67 -7.31 -20.32
CA ASN A 259 -10.72 -7.60 -21.28
C ASN A 259 -12.10 -7.73 -20.59
N LYS A 260 -13.17 -7.66 -21.39
CA LYS A 260 -14.56 -7.64 -20.89
C LYS A 260 -15.13 -8.99 -20.46
N ILE A 261 -14.38 -10.08 -20.56
CA ILE A 261 -14.82 -11.41 -20.13
C ILE A 261 -13.99 -11.95 -18.96
N LEU A 262 -13.06 -11.16 -18.41
CA LEU A 262 -12.30 -11.52 -17.22
C LEU A 262 -13.25 -11.71 -16.04
N GLU A 263 -13.19 -12.89 -15.41
CA GLU A 263 -13.97 -13.33 -14.26
C GLU A 263 -13.11 -13.37 -12.99
N THR A 264 -11.86 -13.80 -13.13
CA THR A 264 -10.90 -13.97 -12.02
C THR A 264 -9.61 -13.19 -12.28
N LEU A 265 -9.17 -12.42 -11.27
CA LEU A 265 -7.87 -11.76 -11.25
C LEU A 265 -7.16 -12.00 -9.92
N ALA A 266 -6.07 -12.74 -9.93
CA ALA A 266 -5.20 -12.95 -8.78
C ALA A 266 -3.87 -12.20 -8.95
N LEU A 267 -3.57 -11.34 -7.99
CA LEU A 267 -2.37 -10.50 -7.94
C LEU A 267 -1.70 -10.58 -6.56
N ALA A 268 -1.88 -11.70 -5.86
CA ALA A 268 -1.35 -11.90 -4.53
C ALA A 268 0.18 -11.79 -4.50
N ASN A 269 0.73 -11.35 -3.36
CA ASN A 269 2.18 -11.35 -3.14
C ASN A 269 2.98 -10.51 -4.16
N ASN A 270 2.51 -9.28 -4.42
CA ASN A 270 3.14 -8.30 -5.31
C ASN A 270 3.54 -7.02 -4.53
N LEU A 271 3.91 -5.95 -5.24
CA LEU A 271 4.31 -4.65 -4.69
C LEU A 271 3.27 -3.54 -5.02
N ILE A 272 2.02 -3.91 -5.25
CA ILE A 272 0.96 -2.99 -5.70
C ILE A 272 0.62 -2.04 -4.56
N THR A 273 0.55 -0.75 -4.86
CA THR A 273 0.15 0.31 -3.90
C THR A 273 -1.22 0.91 -4.22
N GLN A 274 -1.68 0.79 -5.46
CA GLN A 274 -2.91 1.42 -5.93
C GLN A 274 -3.70 0.52 -6.89
N VAL A 275 -5.01 0.49 -6.71
CA VAL A 275 -5.97 -0.23 -7.55
C VAL A 275 -7.15 0.69 -7.86
N ASP A 276 -7.47 0.80 -9.15
CA ASP A 276 -8.55 1.62 -9.67
C ASP A 276 -9.72 0.76 -10.18
N PHE A 277 -10.83 0.87 -9.45
CA PHE A 277 -12.09 0.17 -9.73
C PHE A 277 -12.99 0.94 -10.72
N THR A 278 -12.54 2.07 -11.26
CA THR A 278 -13.29 2.84 -12.25
C THR A 278 -13.59 1.99 -13.49
N ASN A 279 -14.88 1.89 -13.85
CA ASN A 279 -15.35 1.08 -14.98
C ASN A 279 -14.92 -0.39 -14.91
N THR A 280 -14.91 -0.98 -13.71
CA THR A 280 -14.65 -2.41 -13.51
C THR A 280 -15.53 -3.26 -14.44
N ASN A 281 -14.92 -4.28 -15.05
CA ASN A 281 -15.62 -5.18 -15.94
C ASN A 281 -16.79 -5.88 -15.24
N LYS A 282 -17.89 -6.10 -15.98
CA LYS A 282 -19.10 -6.74 -15.45
C LYS A 282 -18.95 -8.23 -15.15
N SER A 283 -17.99 -8.91 -15.78
CA SER A 283 -17.73 -10.32 -15.52
C SER A 283 -16.83 -10.55 -14.32
N LEU A 284 -16.01 -9.57 -13.91
CA LEU A 284 -15.02 -9.75 -12.85
C LEU A 284 -15.76 -9.91 -11.52
N ASN A 285 -15.59 -11.06 -10.89
CA ASN A 285 -16.25 -11.42 -9.64
C ASN A 285 -15.27 -11.80 -8.53
N LEU A 286 -14.09 -12.33 -8.89
CA LEU A 286 -13.04 -12.73 -7.96
C LEU A 286 -11.80 -11.87 -8.15
N LEU A 287 -11.41 -11.18 -7.09
CA LEU A 287 -10.21 -10.36 -7.04
C LEU A 287 -9.37 -10.68 -5.80
N ASP A 288 -8.17 -11.22 -6.02
CA ASP A 288 -7.20 -11.45 -4.95
C ASP A 288 -6.07 -10.40 -5.04
N LEU A 289 -5.99 -9.56 -4.02
CA LEU A 289 -4.99 -8.51 -3.83
C LEU A 289 -4.20 -8.71 -2.53
N SER A 290 -4.23 -9.91 -1.97
CA SER A 290 -3.54 -10.24 -0.73
C SER A 290 -2.04 -10.01 -0.82
N VAL A 291 -1.40 -9.70 0.30
CA VAL A 291 0.06 -9.55 0.42
C VAL A 291 0.59 -8.52 -0.59
N ASN A 292 0.08 -7.28 -0.49
CA ASN A 292 0.49 -6.13 -1.29
C ASN A 292 0.79 -4.94 -0.38
N GLN A 293 0.87 -3.72 -0.92
CA GLN A 293 1.19 -2.48 -0.18
C GLN A 293 0.07 -1.44 -0.28
N ILE A 294 -1.16 -1.89 -0.47
CA ILE A 294 -2.33 -1.03 -0.69
C ILE A 294 -2.71 -0.33 0.61
N THR A 295 -2.97 0.98 0.55
CA THR A 295 -3.55 1.77 1.66
C THR A 295 -5.01 2.13 1.36
N ASN A 296 -5.73 2.74 2.32
CA ASN A 296 -7.09 3.22 2.07
C ASN A 296 -7.16 4.19 0.87
N GLU A 297 -6.17 5.06 0.68
CA GLU A 297 -6.12 5.98 -0.47
C GLU A 297 -5.71 5.29 -1.77
N GLY A 298 -5.08 4.11 -1.69
CA GLY A 298 -4.74 3.27 -2.83
C GLY A 298 -5.95 2.57 -3.45
N LEU A 299 -7.07 2.46 -2.73
CA LEU A 299 -8.32 1.91 -3.24
C LEU A 299 -9.17 3.02 -3.86
N ILE A 300 -9.09 3.16 -5.19
CA ILE A 300 -9.82 4.19 -5.94
C ILE A 300 -11.16 3.60 -6.39
N ILE A 301 -12.24 3.92 -5.66
CA ILE A 301 -13.57 3.38 -5.92
C ILE A 301 -14.58 4.53 -6.10
N PRO A 302 -14.83 4.99 -7.35
CA PRO A 302 -15.73 6.12 -7.59
C PRO A 302 -17.22 5.74 -7.54
N GLU A 303 -17.55 4.47 -7.80
CA GLU A 303 -18.91 3.98 -7.96
C GLU A 303 -19.04 2.54 -7.40
N PRO A 304 -20.23 2.09 -6.97
CA PRO A 304 -20.44 0.73 -6.51
C PRO A 304 -20.08 -0.34 -7.57
N CYS A 305 -19.27 -1.30 -7.17
CA CYS A 305 -18.82 -2.45 -7.93
C CYS A 305 -19.71 -3.67 -7.66
N ASN A 306 -20.86 -3.71 -8.31
CA ASN A 306 -21.90 -4.72 -8.05
C ASN A 306 -21.53 -6.16 -8.47
N ASN A 307 -20.44 -6.37 -9.21
CA ASN A 307 -20.13 -7.70 -9.76
C ASN A 307 -19.09 -8.46 -8.92
N ILE A 308 -18.34 -7.77 -8.06
CA ILE A 308 -17.34 -8.39 -7.20
C ILE A 308 -18.04 -9.12 -6.05
N THR A 309 -17.85 -10.43 -5.98
CA THR A 309 -18.38 -11.30 -4.92
C THR A 309 -17.28 -11.78 -3.98
N PHE A 310 -16.02 -11.79 -4.44
CA PHE A 310 -14.86 -12.20 -3.66
C PHE A 310 -13.76 -11.14 -3.76
N LEU A 311 -13.30 -10.66 -2.60
CA LEU A 311 -12.21 -9.69 -2.49
C LEU A 311 -11.26 -10.06 -1.35
N ASP A 312 -10.05 -10.53 -1.67
CA ASP A 312 -9.00 -10.76 -0.66
C ASP A 312 -8.08 -9.54 -0.59
N LEU A 313 -7.97 -8.93 0.59
CA LEU A 313 -7.15 -7.75 0.87
C LEU A 313 -6.18 -8.00 2.03
N ARG A 314 -5.94 -9.25 2.41
CA ARG A 314 -5.03 -9.59 3.51
C ARG A 314 -3.64 -9.00 3.36
N TYR A 315 -2.97 -8.79 4.49
CA TYR A 315 -1.56 -8.39 4.56
C TYR A 315 -1.24 -7.21 3.64
N ASN A 316 -2.08 -6.19 3.69
CA ASN A 316 -1.87 -4.89 3.05
C ASN A 316 -1.56 -3.83 4.13
N LYS A 317 -1.59 -2.55 3.74
CA LYS A 317 -1.42 -1.39 4.63
C LYS A 317 -2.73 -0.62 4.79
N ILE A 318 -3.86 -1.33 4.72
CA ILE A 318 -5.18 -0.74 4.88
C ILE A 318 -5.39 -0.48 6.38
N LYS A 319 -5.94 0.69 6.69
CA LYS A 319 -6.43 1.00 8.02
C LYS A 319 -7.90 0.64 8.07
N VAL A 320 -8.21 -0.43 8.78
CA VAL A 320 -9.58 -0.92 8.95
C VAL A 320 -10.20 -0.12 10.09
N ASN A 321 -11.12 0.80 9.76
CA ASN A 321 -12.00 1.56 10.66
C ASN A 321 -13.46 1.45 10.21
N LEU A 322 -14.38 2.05 10.99
CA LEU A 322 -15.80 1.97 10.66
C LEU A 322 -16.11 2.60 9.28
N ASP A 323 -15.48 3.73 8.94
CA ASP A 323 -15.63 4.36 7.62
C ASP A 323 -15.21 3.43 6.48
N PHE A 324 -14.10 2.70 6.64
CA PHE A 324 -13.67 1.69 5.67
C PHE A 324 -14.69 0.55 5.55
N LEU A 325 -15.21 0.03 6.67
CA LEU A 325 -16.20 -1.06 6.64
C LEU A 325 -17.52 -0.64 5.97
N PHE A 326 -18.01 0.57 6.25
CA PHE A 326 -19.18 1.13 5.55
C PHE A 326 -18.90 1.33 4.06
N LYS A 327 -17.70 1.76 3.70
CA LYS A 327 -17.29 1.87 2.29
C LYS A 327 -17.26 0.50 1.62
N ILE A 328 -16.79 -0.54 2.29
CA ILE A 328 -16.85 -1.92 1.75
C ILE A 328 -18.30 -2.31 1.45
N ASP A 329 -19.22 -2.19 2.41
CA ASP A 329 -20.63 -2.54 2.22
C ASP A 329 -21.29 -1.73 1.09
N LYS A 330 -21.01 -0.42 1.03
CA LYS A 330 -21.56 0.47 0.01
C LYS A 330 -20.97 0.23 -1.39
N TYR A 331 -19.66 0.02 -1.47
CA TYR A 331 -18.95 -0.09 -2.75
C TYR A 331 -18.97 -1.51 -3.30
N PHE A 332 -19.15 -2.53 -2.47
CA PHE A 332 -19.24 -3.93 -2.88
C PHE A 332 -20.52 -4.55 -2.33
N PRO A 333 -21.71 -4.11 -2.78
CA PRO A 333 -22.98 -4.51 -2.17
C PRO A 333 -23.34 -5.99 -2.33
N ASN A 334 -22.69 -6.68 -3.28
CA ASN A 334 -22.88 -8.11 -3.54
C ASN A 334 -21.69 -8.96 -3.06
N LEU A 335 -20.85 -8.42 -2.17
CA LEU A 335 -19.70 -9.15 -1.65
C LEU A 335 -20.16 -10.32 -0.76
N GLU A 336 -19.62 -11.50 -1.04
CA GLU A 336 -19.88 -12.76 -0.34
C GLU A 336 -18.64 -13.22 0.46
N TYR A 337 -17.47 -12.72 0.09
CA TYR A 337 -16.21 -13.00 0.74
C TYR A 337 -15.33 -11.75 0.84
N ILE A 338 -14.82 -11.50 2.04
CA ILE A 338 -13.74 -10.55 2.26
C ILE A 338 -12.80 -11.02 3.35
N ASP A 339 -11.50 -10.84 3.14
CA ASP A 339 -10.47 -11.09 4.14
C ASP A 339 -9.59 -9.83 4.31
N LEU A 340 -9.55 -9.30 5.53
CA LEU A 340 -8.77 -8.12 5.91
C LEU A 340 -7.63 -8.48 6.88
N THR A 341 -7.38 -9.76 7.14
CA THR A 341 -6.34 -10.22 8.09
C THR A 341 -4.98 -9.62 7.78
N GLY A 342 -4.22 -9.22 8.79
CA GLY A 342 -2.87 -8.66 8.61
C GLY A 342 -2.81 -7.20 8.16
N ASN A 343 -3.95 -6.50 8.12
CA ASN A 343 -4.01 -5.04 7.98
C ASN A 343 -3.95 -4.33 9.35
N GLU A 344 -3.92 -2.99 9.34
CA GLU A 344 -3.93 -2.18 10.57
C GLU A 344 -5.36 -1.99 11.07
N PHE A 345 -5.74 -2.66 12.15
CA PHE A 345 -7.05 -2.46 12.78
C PHE A 345 -6.96 -1.41 13.89
N THR A 346 -7.94 -0.51 13.96
CA THR A 346 -8.02 0.48 15.06
C THR A 346 -8.44 -0.17 16.38
N ASN A 347 -8.10 0.47 17.51
CA ASN A 347 -8.49 -0.03 18.83
C ASN A 347 -10.00 0.08 19.10
N ALA A 348 -10.74 0.83 18.27
CA ALA A 348 -12.19 0.96 18.35
C ALA A 348 -12.91 -0.37 18.11
N PHE A 349 -12.27 -1.32 17.42
CA PHE A 349 -12.71 -2.71 17.36
C PHE A 349 -12.29 -3.41 18.66
N THR A 350 -13.21 -3.47 19.62
CA THR A 350 -12.97 -4.25 20.84
C THR A 350 -12.59 -5.71 20.50
N LYS A 351 -11.94 -6.40 21.45
CA LYS A 351 -11.51 -7.80 21.34
C LYS A 351 -12.57 -8.78 20.82
N GLY A 352 -13.87 -8.46 20.91
CA GLY A 352 -14.95 -9.30 20.37
C GLY A 352 -15.04 -9.27 18.85
N VAL A 353 -14.96 -8.07 18.24
CA VAL A 353 -15.09 -7.88 16.77
C VAL A 353 -13.81 -8.29 16.07
N LEU A 354 -12.65 -7.92 16.63
CA LEU A 354 -11.36 -8.42 16.15
C LEU A 354 -11.28 -9.95 16.26
N GLY A 355 -11.80 -10.54 17.34
CA GLY A 355 -11.84 -11.99 17.54
C GLY A 355 -12.57 -12.71 16.39
N SER A 356 -13.68 -12.15 15.91
CA SER A 356 -14.44 -12.68 14.75
C SER A 356 -13.86 -12.30 13.39
N MET A 357 -12.90 -11.37 13.33
CA MET A 357 -12.22 -10.92 12.11
C MET A 357 -10.81 -11.54 11.96
N ILE A 358 -10.52 -12.63 12.68
CA ILE A 358 -9.27 -13.40 12.54
C ILE A 358 -9.47 -14.59 11.56
N ASP A 359 -10.71 -14.89 11.18
CA ASP A 359 -11.06 -15.95 10.23
C ASP A 359 -10.99 -15.47 8.77
N GLU A 360 -10.89 -16.42 7.82
CA GLU A 360 -10.66 -16.17 6.39
C GLU A 360 -11.81 -15.43 5.68
N ASN A 361 -13.07 -15.52 6.15
CA ASN A 361 -14.18 -14.74 5.60
C ASN A 361 -14.87 -13.90 6.68
N GLN A 362 -14.82 -12.58 6.48
CA GLN A 362 -15.20 -11.59 7.49
C GLN A 362 -16.50 -10.86 7.14
N ILE A 363 -17.15 -11.19 6.01
CA ILE A 363 -18.29 -10.42 5.51
C ILE A 363 -19.46 -10.38 6.50
N GLN A 364 -19.75 -11.51 7.16
CA GLN A 364 -20.86 -11.58 8.10
C GLN A 364 -20.54 -10.83 9.39
N ALA A 365 -19.29 -10.95 9.89
CA ALA A 365 -18.84 -10.19 11.06
C ALA A 365 -18.91 -8.67 10.79
N ILE A 366 -18.56 -8.23 9.58
CA ILE A 366 -18.71 -6.84 9.17
C ILE A 366 -20.18 -6.43 9.18
N LYS A 367 -21.07 -7.21 8.55
CA LYS A 367 -22.52 -6.93 8.50
C LYS A 367 -23.15 -6.88 9.89
N ASP A 368 -22.90 -7.88 10.72
CA ASP A 368 -23.38 -7.94 12.10
C ASP A 368 -22.90 -6.74 12.91
N TYR A 369 -21.64 -6.32 12.71
CA TYR A 369 -21.09 -5.14 13.37
C TYR A 369 -21.76 -3.84 12.88
N LEU A 370 -21.98 -3.69 11.58
CA LEU A 370 -22.68 -2.52 11.02
C LEU A 370 -24.14 -2.45 11.48
N ASP A 371 -24.81 -3.59 11.66
CA ASP A 371 -26.17 -3.70 12.18
C ASP A 371 -26.26 -3.35 13.68
N LEU A 372 -25.24 -3.69 14.47
CA LEU A 372 -25.17 -3.35 15.91
C LEU A 372 -25.06 -1.85 16.18
N ILE A 373 -24.57 -1.07 15.22
CA ILE A 373 -24.44 0.38 15.35
C ILE A 373 -25.81 1.00 15.05
N GLU A 374 -26.72 0.92 16.02
CA GLU A 374 -28.06 1.52 15.94
C GLU A 374 -27.99 3.04 15.75
N PHE A 375 -28.78 3.55 14.80
CA PHE A 375 -28.96 4.98 14.57
C PHE A 375 -30.01 5.52 15.55
N ASN A 376 -29.58 6.08 16.68
CA ASN A 376 -30.51 6.74 17.60
C ASN A 376 -30.87 8.16 17.11
N GLU A 377 -32.06 8.31 16.55
CA GLU A 377 -32.64 9.59 16.08
C GLU A 377 -33.61 10.22 17.09
N SER A 378 -33.26 10.24 18.38
CA SER A 378 -34.23 10.62 19.41
C SER A 378 -34.40 12.13 19.63
N LEU A 379 -33.39 12.95 19.34
CA LEU A 379 -33.37 14.39 19.66
C LEU A 379 -32.61 15.19 18.59
N CYS A 380 -32.92 16.49 18.46
CA CYS A 380 -32.12 17.43 17.66
C CYS A 380 -31.30 18.37 18.56
N PHE A 381 -30.18 18.90 18.07
CA PHE A 381 -29.31 19.79 18.86
C PHE A 381 -30.04 21.02 19.46
N GLN A 382 -31.08 21.53 18.78
CA GLN A 382 -31.88 22.67 19.26
C GLN A 382 -32.61 22.39 20.57
N ASP A 383 -32.97 21.13 20.83
CA ASP A 383 -33.62 20.72 22.07
C ASP A 383 -32.63 20.70 23.25
N ILE A 384 -31.36 20.39 22.96
CA ILE A 384 -30.25 20.37 23.93
C ILE A 384 -29.79 21.79 24.28
N GLU A 385 -29.78 22.71 23.31
CA GLU A 385 -29.31 24.08 23.53
C GLU A 385 -30.08 24.80 24.65
N LYS A 386 -31.38 24.52 24.80
CA LYS A 386 -32.19 25.05 25.91
C LYS A 386 -31.69 24.59 27.28
N GLN A 387 -31.20 23.35 27.39
CA GLN A 387 -30.65 22.82 28.64
C GLN A 387 -29.27 23.41 28.96
N ILE A 388 -28.43 23.62 27.93
CA ILE A 388 -27.11 24.28 28.06
C ILE A 388 -27.24 25.70 28.64
N ASN A 389 -28.30 26.42 28.27
CA ASN A 389 -28.53 27.79 28.74
C ASN A 389 -28.68 27.90 30.26
N ASN A 390 -28.98 26.80 30.98
CA ASN A 390 -29.02 26.77 32.44
C ASN A 390 -27.67 27.05 33.11
N TYR A 391 -26.55 26.87 32.38
CA TYR A 391 -25.19 27.11 32.88
C TYR A 391 -24.70 28.55 32.67
N ASN A 392 -25.54 29.44 32.12
CA ASN A 392 -25.22 30.85 31.82
C ASN A 392 -23.96 31.06 30.95
N ARG A 393 -23.42 29.99 30.34
CA ARG A 393 -22.16 29.97 29.56
C ARG A 393 -20.99 30.69 30.26
N HIS A 394 -20.95 30.67 31.60
CA HIS A 394 -20.00 31.46 32.39
C HIS A 394 -18.54 30.98 32.21
N CYS A 395 -18.36 29.66 32.12
CA CYS A 395 -17.14 29.01 31.68
C CYS A 395 -17.48 28.15 30.45
N TYR A 396 -16.89 28.52 29.31
CA TYR A 396 -17.11 27.87 28.01
C TYR A 396 -15.78 27.51 27.36
N LEU A 397 -15.68 26.28 26.88
CA LEU A 397 -14.56 25.77 26.10
C LEU A 397 -15.10 25.02 24.88
N LYS A 398 -14.49 25.24 23.72
CA LYS A 398 -14.77 24.50 22.49
C LYS A 398 -13.48 24.08 21.80
N LEU A 399 -13.36 22.80 21.49
CA LEU A 399 -12.36 22.23 20.60
C LEU A 399 -13.04 21.89 19.28
N GLU A 400 -12.46 22.28 18.15
CA GLU A 400 -13.01 21.99 16.82
C GLU A 400 -11.92 21.48 15.87
N TRP A 401 -12.10 20.27 15.37
CA TRP A 401 -11.23 19.62 14.38
C TRP A 401 -11.85 19.72 13.00
N THR A 402 -11.09 20.22 12.01
CA THR A 402 -11.51 20.23 10.60
C THR A 402 -10.98 18.97 9.91
N ILE A 403 -11.88 18.11 9.45
CA ILE A 403 -11.57 16.80 8.88
C ILE A 403 -11.73 16.81 7.36
N LEU A 404 -10.84 16.13 6.65
CA LEU A 404 -10.98 15.91 5.20
C LEU A 404 -11.59 14.54 4.90
N ASN A 405 -12.43 14.48 3.87
CA ASN A 405 -12.85 13.25 3.17
C ASN A 405 -13.46 12.15 4.06
N SER A 406 -13.98 12.49 5.24
CA SER A 406 -14.62 11.55 6.16
C SER A 406 -16.13 11.77 6.16
N SER A 407 -16.91 10.70 6.17
CA SER A 407 -18.36 10.82 6.35
C SER A 407 -18.65 11.19 7.80
N THR A 408 -19.01 12.45 8.04
CA THR A 408 -19.37 13.01 9.34
C THR A 408 -20.36 12.15 10.13
N GLN A 409 -21.32 11.56 9.43
CA GLN A 409 -22.36 10.75 10.04
C GLN A 409 -21.82 9.41 10.55
N LEU A 410 -20.88 8.80 9.82
CA LEU A 410 -20.25 7.55 10.24
C LEU A 410 -19.29 7.79 11.41
N LEU A 411 -18.56 8.89 11.32
CA LEU A 411 -17.65 9.40 12.33
C LEU A 411 -18.36 9.61 13.68
N ILE A 412 -19.49 10.35 13.70
CA ILE A 412 -20.28 10.53 14.93
C ILE A 412 -20.72 9.19 15.50
N LYS A 413 -21.14 8.25 14.65
CA LYS A 413 -21.60 6.95 15.13
C LYS A 413 -20.47 6.13 15.74
N GLU A 414 -19.27 6.20 15.18
CA GLU A 414 -18.08 5.60 15.80
C GLU A 414 -17.77 6.27 17.15
N LEU A 415 -17.87 7.60 17.23
CA LEU A 415 -17.72 8.35 18.49
C LEU A 415 -18.77 7.94 19.53
N GLN A 416 -20.04 7.82 19.12
CA GLN A 416 -21.14 7.40 19.97
C GLN A 416 -20.92 5.99 20.50
N PHE A 417 -20.57 5.04 19.63
CA PHE A 417 -20.27 3.65 20.01
C PHE A 417 -19.08 3.58 20.98
N TYR A 418 -18.00 4.30 20.69
CA TYR A 418 -16.81 4.33 21.54
C TYR A 418 -17.18 4.88 22.92
N LEU A 419 -17.85 6.03 22.96
CA LEU A 419 -18.24 6.68 24.20
C LEU A 419 -19.32 5.92 24.97
N ASP A 420 -20.24 5.21 24.32
CA ASP A 420 -21.30 4.47 25.02
C ASP A 420 -20.71 3.51 26.07
N ASN A 421 -19.64 2.81 25.72
CA ASN A 421 -18.93 1.95 26.67
C ASN A 421 -18.37 2.70 27.89
N TYR A 422 -17.86 3.93 27.70
CA TYR A 422 -17.38 4.79 28.80
C TYR A 422 -18.52 5.43 29.58
N LEU A 423 -19.65 5.70 28.94
CA LEU A 423 -20.79 6.41 29.48
C LEU A 423 -21.83 5.50 30.13
N LYS A 424 -21.71 4.17 30.00
CA LYS A 424 -22.57 3.16 30.65
C LYS A 424 -22.75 3.35 32.16
N GLN A 425 -21.77 3.97 32.83
CA GLN A 425 -21.84 4.27 34.27
C GLN A 425 -22.71 5.48 34.62
N LEU A 426 -23.07 6.31 33.64
CA LEU A 426 -23.99 7.45 33.81
C LEU A 426 -25.44 6.97 33.78
N SER A 427 -26.35 7.74 34.38
CA SER A 427 -27.78 7.50 34.25
C SER A 427 -28.32 7.97 32.89
N GLU A 428 -29.49 7.46 32.48
CA GLU A 428 -30.16 7.88 31.24
C GLU A 428 -30.49 9.38 31.22
N ASP A 429 -30.74 9.97 32.39
CA ASP A 429 -31.00 11.41 32.51
C ASP A 429 -29.74 12.27 32.39
N GLU A 430 -28.55 11.66 32.48
CA GLU A 430 -27.24 12.32 32.41
C GLU A 430 -26.58 12.19 31.02
N ARG A 431 -27.05 11.30 30.14
CA ARG A 431 -26.48 11.09 28.80
C ARG A 431 -27.57 11.01 27.73
N TYR A 432 -27.36 11.69 26.62
CA TYR A 432 -28.27 11.73 25.50
C TYR A 432 -27.49 11.55 24.19
N PHE A 433 -27.93 10.61 23.36
CA PHE A 433 -27.45 10.42 22.00
C PHE A 433 -28.42 11.09 21.03
N PHE A 434 -27.88 11.78 20.03
CA PHE A 434 -28.66 12.47 19.00
C PHE A 434 -27.99 12.37 17.63
N ALA A 435 -28.70 12.68 16.55
CA ALA A 435 -28.23 12.41 15.19
C ALA A 435 -26.85 13.02 14.89
N GLU A 436 -26.58 14.21 15.42
CA GLU A 436 -25.33 14.93 15.21
C GLU A 436 -24.30 14.75 16.34
N GLY A 437 -24.56 13.96 17.39
CA GLY A 437 -23.61 13.89 18.52
C GLY A 437 -24.01 13.16 19.81
N VAL A 438 -23.26 13.45 20.87
CA VAL A 438 -23.44 12.99 22.24
C VAL A 438 -23.54 14.20 23.17
N TYR A 439 -24.53 14.20 24.06
CA TYR A 439 -24.68 15.20 25.10
C TYR A 439 -24.64 14.54 26.48
N ILE A 440 -23.85 15.12 27.38
CA ILE A 440 -23.70 14.64 28.75
C ILE A 440 -23.99 15.81 29.68
N ASN A 441 -24.91 15.61 30.62
CA ASN A 441 -25.28 16.61 31.60
C ASN A 441 -25.10 16.06 33.03
N LEU A 442 -24.09 16.56 33.73
CA LEU A 442 -23.77 16.14 35.09
C LEU A 442 -24.28 17.21 36.07
N TYR A 443 -25.57 17.16 36.36
CA TYR A 443 -26.25 18.15 37.21
C TYR A 443 -25.55 18.40 38.54
N HIS A 444 -25.08 17.33 39.22
CA HIS A 444 -24.39 17.44 40.51
C HIS A 444 -23.03 18.15 40.45
N LYS A 445 -22.43 18.26 39.26
CA LYS A 445 -21.14 18.89 39.04
C LYS A 445 -21.25 20.21 38.28
N ASN A 446 -22.47 20.62 37.95
CA ASN A 446 -22.79 21.77 37.13
C ASN A 446 -22.02 21.82 35.79
N ILE A 447 -21.91 20.68 35.11
CA ILE A 447 -21.22 20.54 33.83
C ILE A 447 -22.14 19.98 32.76
N SER A 448 -22.05 20.56 31.57
CA SER A 448 -22.58 20.02 30.32
C SER A 448 -21.46 19.84 29.31
N ILE A 449 -21.45 18.69 28.63
CA ILE A 449 -20.48 18.35 27.59
C ILE A 449 -21.27 17.99 26.34
N VAL A 450 -20.91 18.59 25.22
CA VAL A 450 -21.46 18.27 23.91
C VAL A 450 -20.31 17.81 23.04
N LEU A 451 -20.44 16.64 22.43
CA LEU A 451 -19.64 16.23 21.30
C LEU A 451 -20.56 16.20 20.09
N ASN A 452 -20.23 16.91 19.02
CA ASN A 452 -21.02 16.87 17.79
C ASN A 452 -20.12 16.86 16.56
N SER A 453 -20.71 16.65 15.39
CA SER A 453 -20.00 16.81 14.13
C SER A 453 -20.91 17.40 13.06
N THR A 454 -20.36 18.31 12.27
CA THR A 454 -20.98 18.88 11.07
C THR A 454 -20.13 18.52 9.85
N LYS A 455 -20.65 18.68 8.63
CA LYS A 455 -20.10 18.13 7.37
C LYS A 455 -18.57 17.93 7.33
N ASP A 456 -17.79 18.91 7.76
CA ASP A 456 -16.33 18.85 7.72
C ASP A 456 -15.65 19.10 9.10
N THR A 457 -16.39 19.03 10.22
CA THR A 457 -15.84 19.32 11.56
C THR A 457 -16.35 18.40 12.67
N ILE A 458 -15.49 18.04 13.62
CA ILE A 458 -15.87 17.48 14.93
C ILE A 458 -15.72 18.58 15.97
N THR A 459 -16.69 18.76 16.87
CA THR A 459 -16.55 19.71 17.98
C THR A 459 -16.85 19.10 19.33
N LEU A 460 -16.02 19.42 20.31
CA LEU A 460 -16.25 19.14 21.73
C LEU A 460 -16.45 20.48 22.44
N GLU A 461 -17.59 20.65 23.08
CA GLU A 461 -17.96 21.84 23.84
C GLU A 461 -18.19 21.48 25.31
N ILE A 462 -17.61 22.24 26.22
CA ILE A 462 -17.79 22.10 27.67
C ILE A 462 -18.38 23.40 28.21
N TYR A 463 -19.48 23.27 28.91
CA TYR A 463 -20.23 24.34 29.55
C TYR A 463 -20.29 24.10 31.06
N SER A 464 -19.98 25.12 31.85
CA SER A 464 -20.01 25.04 33.30
C SER A 464 -20.29 26.39 33.93
N SER A 465 -20.90 26.39 35.12
CA SER A 465 -20.92 27.55 36.01
C SER A 465 -19.72 27.58 36.97
N ASP A 466 -18.93 26.51 37.05
CA ASP A 466 -17.77 26.34 37.92
C ASP A 466 -16.46 26.22 37.13
N LEU A 467 -15.54 27.14 37.42
CA LEU A 467 -14.21 27.25 36.83
C LEU A 467 -13.33 26.00 37.08
N ALA A 468 -13.32 25.47 38.31
CA ALA A 468 -12.46 24.35 38.67
C ALA A 468 -12.89 23.09 37.92
N MET A 469 -14.21 22.87 37.86
CA MET A 469 -14.78 21.73 37.14
C MET A 469 -14.47 21.78 35.65
N THR A 470 -14.54 22.96 35.00
CA THR A 470 -14.16 23.08 33.58
C THR A 470 -12.72 22.68 33.32
N LYS A 471 -11.78 23.07 34.20
CA LYS A 471 -10.36 22.73 34.08
C LYS A 471 -10.13 21.24 34.25
N ASP A 472 -10.71 20.64 35.29
CA ASP A 472 -10.58 19.20 35.55
C ASP A 472 -11.07 18.36 34.38
N TYR A 473 -12.22 18.72 33.81
CA TYR A 473 -12.81 18.01 32.68
C TYR A 473 -12.02 18.24 31.39
N PHE A 474 -11.52 19.45 31.14
CA PHE A 474 -10.62 19.71 30.03
C PHE A 474 -9.38 18.80 30.09
N TYR A 475 -8.68 18.76 31.23
CA TYR A 475 -7.49 17.91 31.37
C TYR A 475 -7.82 16.42 31.25
N LYS A 476 -8.95 15.99 31.81
CA LYS A 476 -9.38 14.58 31.77
C LYS A 476 -9.68 14.10 30.34
N TYR A 477 -10.32 14.94 29.53
CA TYR A 477 -10.85 14.52 28.22
C TYR A 477 -10.02 14.99 27.03
N LEU A 478 -9.07 15.92 27.19
CA LEU A 478 -8.25 16.40 26.07
C LEU A 478 -7.51 15.26 25.35
N GLU A 479 -6.82 14.39 26.12
CA GLU A 479 -6.07 13.27 25.56
C GLU A 479 -7.00 12.19 24.99
N LEU A 480 -8.09 11.86 25.70
CA LEU A 480 -9.08 10.88 25.24
C LEU A 480 -9.70 11.31 23.91
N MET A 481 -10.17 12.56 23.83
CA MET A 481 -10.83 13.07 22.62
C MET A 481 -9.87 13.15 21.45
N HIS A 482 -8.61 13.51 21.70
CA HIS A 482 -7.58 13.46 20.67
C HIS A 482 -7.34 12.03 20.18
N PHE A 483 -7.15 11.06 21.08
CA PHE A 483 -6.98 9.65 20.72
C PHE A 483 -8.16 9.16 19.87
N VAL A 484 -9.38 9.46 20.30
CA VAL A 484 -10.58 9.06 19.58
C VAL A 484 -10.67 9.72 18.20
N VAL A 485 -10.42 11.03 18.07
CA VAL A 485 -10.43 11.71 16.76
C VAL A 485 -9.35 11.13 15.85
N PHE A 486 -8.16 10.84 16.37
CA PHE A 486 -7.10 10.21 15.61
C PHE A 486 -7.46 8.79 15.17
N ASP A 487 -7.94 7.93 16.07
CA ASP A 487 -8.31 6.55 15.76
C ASP A 487 -9.42 6.49 14.69
N VAL A 488 -10.39 7.38 14.78
CA VAL A 488 -11.53 7.41 13.86
C VAL A 488 -11.12 8.00 12.49
N THR A 489 -10.38 9.12 12.49
CA THR A 489 -10.07 9.85 11.24
C THR A 489 -8.76 9.44 10.57
N HIS A 490 -7.84 8.84 11.34
CA HIS A 490 -6.43 8.63 11.00
C HIS A 490 -5.67 9.89 10.58
N GLN A 491 -6.20 11.06 10.92
CA GLN A 491 -5.58 12.34 10.63
C GLN A 491 -4.97 12.88 11.92
N TYR A 492 -3.71 13.29 11.84
CA TYR A 492 -3.06 13.97 12.96
C TYR A 492 -3.48 15.44 12.95
N LEU A 493 -4.59 15.75 13.62
CA LEU A 493 -5.20 17.08 13.58
C LEU A 493 -5.17 17.76 14.93
N LEU A 494 -4.60 18.96 14.94
CA LEU A 494 -4.69 19.87 16.05
C LEU A 494 -6.07 20.56 16.04
N PRO A 495 -6.86 20.47 17.12
CA PRO A 495 -8.12 21.22 17.18
C PRO A 495 -7.85 22.72 17.28
N THR A 496 -8.78 23.51 16.78
CA THR A 496 -8.90 24.92 17.13
C THR A 496 -9.55 25.02 18.52
N LEU A 497 -8.99 25.88 19.38
CA LEU A 497 -9.45 26.03 20.77
C LEU A 497 -10.06 27.41 20.97
N GLN A 498 -11.33 27.44 21.38
CA GLN A 498 -12.06 28.63 21.77
C GLN A 498 -12.39 28.56 23.26
N THR A 499 -12.18 29.66 23.98
CA THR A 499 -12.43 29.73 25.44
C THR A 499 -13.10 31.05 25.81
N SER A 500 -13.90 31.03 26.87
CA SER A 500 -14.34 32.26 27.54
C SER A 500 -13.18 32.95 28.28
N ASN A 501 -13.26 34.27 28.49
CA ASN A 501 -12.19 35.08 29.10
C ASN A 501 -11.66 34.51 30.44
N ASN A 502 -12.54 33.91 31.23
CA ASN A 502 -12.25 33.42 32.58
C ASN A 502 -11.39 32.14 32.61
N ILE A 503 -11.21 31.46 31.47
CA ILE A 503 -10.40 30.23 31.30
C ILE A 503 -9.37 30.37 30.17
N SER A 504 -8.96 31.60 29.86
CA SER A 504 -7.98 31.88 28.80
C SER A 504 -6.60 31.23 29.06
N ASP A 505 -6.28 30.90 30.32
CA ASP A 505 -5.06 30.19 30.69
C ASP A 505 -5.00 28.75 30.16
N LEU A 506 -6.15 28.12 29.88
CA LEU A 506 -6.20 26.81 29.22
C LEU A 506 -5.68 26.87 27.79
N ALA A 507 -5.85 28.00 27.10
CA ALA A 507 -5.30 28.17 25.75
C ALA A 507 -3.77 28.19 25.76
N ASP A 508 -3.16 28.81 26.78
CA ASP A 508 -1.71 28.81 26.95
C ASP A 508 -1.18 27.41 27.31
N PHE A 509 -1.93 26.66 28.13
CA PHE A 509 -1.59 25.26 28.42
C PHE A 509 -1.66 24.39 27.17
N PHE A 510 -2.75 24.46 26.41
CA PHE A 510 -2.93 23.74 25.15
C PHE A 510 -1.77 24.02 24.19
N LYS A 511 -1.41 25.31 24.05
CA LYS A 511 -0.29 25.73 23.21
C LYS A 511 1.06 25.14 23.64
N LYS A 512 1.26 24.96 24.95
CA LYS A 512 2.47 24.35 25.51
C LYS A 512 2.51 22.83 25.34
N VAL A 513 1.40 22.15 25.61
CA VAL A 513 1.28 20.68 25.45
C VAL A 513 1.61 20.27 24.02
N TYR A 514 1.00 20.95 23.05
CA TYR A 514 1.26 20.71 21.64
C TYR A 514 2.44 21.50 21.08
N ARG A 515 3.25 22.14 21.94
CA ARG A 515 4.48 22.86 21.55
C ARG A 515 4.32 23.89 20.42
N ILE A 516 3.14 24.47 20.26
CA ILE A 516 2.86 25.53 19.26
C ILE A 516 3.30 26.92 19.74
N ASP A 517 3.62 27.10 21.04
CA ASP A 517 4.21 28.33 21.61
C ASP A 517 5.72 28.47 21.31
N ALA A 518 6.11 28.30 20.05
CA ALA A 518 7.49 28.44 19.63
C ALA A 518 7.80 29.88 19.21
N LYS A 519 8.36 30.66 20.14
CA LYS A 519 8.83 32.03 19.89
C LYS A 519 10.28 32.07 19.39
N LEU A 520 10.49 32.75 18.27
CA LEU A 520 11.82 33.09 17.75
C LEU A 520 12.34 34.36 18.46
N LYS A 521 13.60 34.35 18.93
CA LYS A 521 14.20 35.52 19.59
C LYS A 521 14.66 36.54 18.55
N GLN A 522 13.85 37.58 18.30
CA GLN A 522 14.21 38.67 17.39
C GLN A 522 14.18 40.05 18.06
N LYS A 523 14.75 41.06 17.37
CA LYS A 523 15.33 42.29 17.98
C LYS A 523 14.36 43.11 18.86
N LYS A 524 13.03 43.05 18.67
CA LYS A 524 12.05 43.84 19.45
C LYS A 524 10.65 43.22 19.67
N THR A 525 10.25 42.15 18.99
CA THR A 525 9.00 41.39 19.29
C THR A 525 9.22 39.89 19.06
N ALA A 526 8.59 39.06 19.89
CA ALA A 526 8.58 37.61 19.75
C ALA A 526 7.25 37.20 19.11
N GLY A 527 7.24 36.99 17.79
CA GLY A 527 6.10 36.37 17.10
C GLY A 527 6.11 34.85 17.33
N TYR A 528 4.93 34.26 17.45
CA TYR A 528 4.76 32.80 17.44
C TYR A 528 5.03 32.27 16.03
N LEU A 529 5.74 31.15 15.93
CA LEU A 529 6.01 30.52 14.64
C LEU A 529 4.72 30.00 13.98
N VAL A 530 3.83 29.41 14.78
CA VAL A 530 2.51 28.96 14.36
C VAL A 530 1.46 29.68 15.19
N GLU A 531 0.42 30.19 14.54
CA GLU A 531 -0.68 30.89 15.20
C GLU A 531 -2.03 30.56 14.58
N LEU A 532 -3.07 30.49 15.40
CA LEU A 532 -4.45 30.35 14.93
C LEU A 532 -4.93 31.68 14.36
N ASP A 533 -5.26 31.71 13.07
CA ASP A 533 -5.96 32.84 12.47
C ASP A 533 -7.45 32.76 12.84
N ASN A 534 -7.87 33.65 13.73
CA ASN A 534 -9.26 33.73 14.20
C ASN A 534 -10.29 34.02 13.09
N LYS A 535 -9.88 34.55 11.93
CA LYS A 535 -10.80 34.81 10.82
C LYS A 535 -11.10 33.56 10.01
N THR A 536 -10.08 32.74 9.77
CA THR A 536 -10.19 31.52 8.97
C THR A 536 -10.36 30.27 9.82
N ASN A 537 -10.15 30.38 11.14
CA ASN A 537 -10.06 29.27 12.08
C ASN A 537 -9.03 28.23 11.65
N ARG A 538 -7.87 28.67 11.15
CA ARG A 538 -6.78 27.79 10.68
C ARG A 538 -5.45 28.14 11.29
N TYR A 539 -4.60 27.14 11.46
CA TYR A 539 -3.22 27.36 11.88
C TYR A 539 -2.40 27.92 10.73
N THR A 540 -1.68 28.99 11.02
CA THR A 540 -0.89 29.72 10.03
C THR A 540 0.56 29.77 10.47
N LEU A 541 1.45 29.52 9.52
CA LEU A 541 2.90 29.57 9.69
C LEU A 541 3.39 30.99 9.40
N LEU A 542 4.22 31.53 10.29
CA LEU A 542 4.98 32.75 10.01
C LEU A 542 5.99 32.46 8.89
N VAL A 543 5.88 33.18 7.77
CA VAL A 543 6.77 33.00 6.60
C VAL A 543 7.64 34.22 6.31
N ASN A 544 7.27 35.41 6.80
CA ASN A 544 8.07 36.64 6.68
C ASN A 544 7.74 37.60 7.83
N GLN A 545 8.72 38.40 8.26
CA GLN A 545 8.52 39.52 9.17
C GLN A 545 9.34 40.73 8.70
N THR A 546 8.69 41.87 8.42
CA THR A 546 9.38 43.10 7.99
C THR A 546 9.89 43.94 9.16
N GLN A 547 10.81 44.89 8.89
CA GLN A 547 11.29 45.85 9.89
C GLN A 547 10.17 46.73 10.48
N ASP A 548 9.06 46.87 9.75
CA ASP A 548 7.86 47.62 10.14
C ASP A 548 6.76 46.74 10.76
N TYR A 549 7.09 45.52 11.20
CA TYR A 549 6.21 44.64 11.98
C TYR A 549 4.97 44.08 11.25
N ASN A 550 4.98 44.03 9.91
CA ASN A 550 3.95 43.30 9.18
C ASN A 550 4.34 41.83 9.08
N ASP A 551 3.88 41.03 10.04
CA ASP A 551 3.98 39.57 9.97
C ASP A 551 3.20 39.09 8.75
N THR A 552 3.85 38.27 7.92
CA THR A 552 3.16 37.55 6.87
C THR A 552 3.10 36.09 7.23
N ARG A 553 1.88 35.57 7.19
CA ARG A 553 1.54 34.21 7.58
C ARG A 553 0.84 33.50 6.43
N VAL A 554 1.03 32.20 6.34
CA VAL A 554 0.37 31.34 5.34
C VAL A 554 -0.26 30.15 6.05
N ASP A 555 -1.42 29.72 5.57
CA ASP A 555 -2.09 28.50 6.02
C ASP A 555 -1.12 27.30 5.98
N ILE A 556 -1.03 26.56 7.08
CA ILE A 556 -0.08 25.45 7.23
C ILE A 556 -0.31 24.38 6.16
N ASP A 557 -1.57 24.14 5.79
CA ASP A 557 -1.92 23.14 4.77
C ASP A 557 -1.43 23.55 3.38
N ARG A 558 -1.12 24.83 3.15
CA ARG A 558 -0.55 25.31 1.88
C ARG A 558 0.97 25.26 1.86
N VAL A 559 1.62 24.90 2.96
CA VAL A 559 3.08 24.76 3.02
C VAL A 559 3.45 23.41 2.41
N MET A 560 4.18 23.45 1.29
CA MET A 560 4.63 22.24 0.61
C MET A 560 5.94 21.72 1.19
N PHE A 561 6.91 22.62 1.38
CA PHE A 561 8.17 22.29 2.01
C PHE A 561 8.89 23.54 2.53
N ALA A 562 9.79 23.35 3.48
CA ALA A 562 10.65 24.39 4.03
C ALA A 562 12.12 23.96 4.02
N ILE A 563 12.98 24.82 3.48
CA ILE A 563 14.43 24.64 3.50
C ILE A 563 14.98 25.31 4.75
N VAL A 564 15.55 24.51 5.65
CA VAL A 564 16.06 24.98 6.95
C VAL A 564 17.58 25.01 6.94
N SER A 565 18.14 26.23 6.89
CA SER A 565 19.58 26.48 6.99
C SER A 565 20.00 26.80 8.44
N SER A 566 21.29 27.08 8.66
CA SER A 566 21.79 27.50 9.98
C SER A 566 21.38 28.93 10.36
N LYS A 567 21.02 29.78 9.38
CA LYS A 567 20.74 31.21 9.58
C LYS A 567 19.40 31.67 9.03
N SER A 568 18.72 30.84 8.25
CA SER A 568 17.49 31.20 7.58
C SER A 568 16.61 30.00 7.29
N VAL A 569 15.32 30.25 7.15
CA VAL A 569 14.36 29.33 6.56
C VAL A 569 13.76 29.96 5.32
N ILE A 570 13.53 29.15 4.29
CA ILE A 570 12.78 29.54 3.10
C ILE A 570 11.61 28.58 2.95
N VAL A 571 10.40 29.11 2.82
CA VAL A 571 9.15 28.33 2.78
C VAL A 571 8.55 28.38 1.37
N TYR A 572 8.21 27.22 0.83
CA TYR A 572 7.52 27.07 -0.44
C TYR A 572 6.04 26.74 -0.19
N THR A 573 5.16 27.50 -0.84
CA THR A 573 3.73 27.47 -0.58
C THR A 573 2.94 27.32 -1.88
N LEU A 574 1.78 26.69 -1.80
CA LEU A 574 0.82 26.56 -2.89
C LEU A 574 -0.18 27.73 -2.86
N SER A 575 -0.31 28.46 -3.97
CA SER A 575 -1.33 29.50 -4.15
C SER A 575 -2.65 28.94 -4.68
N ASP A 576 -3.72 29.75 -4.63
CA ASP A 576 -5.09 29.36 -5.03
C ASP A 576 -5.22 28.88 -6.49
N ASN A 577 -4.28 29.26 -7.35
CA ASN A 577 -4.21 28.85 -8.75
C ASN A 577 -3.26 27.65 -8.97
N ASN A 578 -3.04 26.84 -7.94
CA ASN A 578 -2.14 25.68 -7.96
C ASN A 578 -0.71 26.01 -8.40
N THR A 579 -0.22 27.21 -8.05
CA THR A 579 1.14 27.64 -8.35
C THR A 579 2.05 27.53 -7.13
N ILE A 580 3.22 26.93 -7.31
CA ILE A 580 4.24 26.78 -6.27
C ILE A 580 5.15 28.00 -6.29
N SER A 581 5.23 28.71 -5.16
CA SER A 581 6.11 29.87 -5.01
C SER A 581 6.81 29.94 -3.66
N ASN A 582 7.96 30.62 -3.61
CA ASN A 582 8.63 31.03 -2.38
C ASN A 582 8.39 32.51 -2.03
N TYR A 583 7.30 33.10 -2.51
CA TYR A 583 7.02 34.52 -2.31
C TYR A 583 5.53 34.82 -2.33
N ILE A 584 5.12 35.85 -1.60
CA ILE A 584 3.74 36.33 -1.60
C ILE A 584 3.48 37.19 -2.84
N LEU A 585 2.42 36.85 -3.58
CA LEU A 585 1.85 37.62 -4.69
C LEU A 585 0.74 38.53 -4.16
N ASP A 586 1.10 39.61 -3.46
CA ASP A 586 0.13 40.67 -3.15
C ASP A 586 0.52 41.99 -3.83
N LYS A 587 -0.51 42.72 -4.25
CA LYS A 587 -0.50 43.84 -5.19
C LYS A 587 0.81 44.67 -5.17
N LYS A 588 1.60 44.53 -6.24
CA LYS A 588 2.80 45.28 -6.66
C LYS A 588 4.17 44.96 -6.03
N ASP A 589 4.28 44.21 -4.92
CA ASP A 589 5.59 43.90 -4.30
C ASP A 589 5.84 42.40 -4.08
N LYS A 590 6.92 41.85 -4.67
CA LYS A 590 7.34 40.46 -4.47
C LYS A 590 8.22 40.31 -3.21
N ARG A 591 7.66 39.72 -2.15
CA ARG A 591 8.38 39.44 -0.87
C ARG A 591 8.65 37.95 -0.71
N LEU A 592 9.91 37.61 -0.44
CA LEU A 592 10.36 36.24 -0.23
C LEU A 592 9.79 35.67 1.08
N ASN A 593 9.23 34.47 1.05
CA ASN A 593 8.80 33.70 2.22
C ASN A 593 10.03 33.18 2.97
N SER A 594 10.76 34.07 3.65
CA SER A 594 11.96 33.73 4.40
C SER A 594 11.96 34.32 5.81
N LEU A 595 12.46 33.52 6.76
CA LEU A 595 12.71 33.89 8.14
C LEU A 595 14.21 33.82 8.45
N THR A 596 14.70 34.76 9.26
CA THR A 596 16.06 34.72 9.78
C THR A 596 16.09 33.97 11.12
N LEU A 597 16.96 32.97 11.24
CA LEU A 597 17.25 32.24 12.48
C LEU A 597 18.49 32.86 13.12
N ARG A 598 18.38 33.37 14.35
CA ARG A 598 19.48 34.12 14.99
C ARG A 598 20.31 33.28 15.95
N LYS A 599 19.72 32.23 16.52
CA LYS A 599 20.38 31.30 17.44
C LYS A 599 20.27 29.87 16.90
N ALA A 600 21.23 29.02 17.29
CA ALA A 600 21.14 27.59 17.00
C ALA A 600 19.82 26.98 17.52
N ASP A 601 19.39 27.37 18.72
CA ASP A 601 18.11 26.93 19.30
C ASP A 601 16.87 27.35 18.49
N ASP A 602 16.94 28.44 17.71
CA ASP A 602 15.81 28.88 16.88
C ASP A 602 15.56 27.87 15.74
N LYS A 603 16.63 27.21 15.24
CA LYS A 603 16.53 26.16 14.23
C LYS A 603 15.78 24.94 14.78
N GLU A 604 16.19 24.46 15.95
CA GLU A 604 15.56 23.31 16.58
C GLU A 604 14.11 23.60 16.98
N LYS A 605 13.82 24.81 17.45
CA LYS A 605 12.44 25.27 17.68
C LYS A 605 11.62 25.26 16.39
N TYR A 606 12.17 25.77 15.29
CA TYR A 606 11.48 25.77 14.01
C TYR A 606 11.14 24.36 13.54
N LYS A 607 12.15 23.47 13.57
CA LYS A 607 12.01 22.05 13.24
C LYS A 607 10.97 21.36 14.10
N THR A 608 11.16 21.39 15.43
CA THR A 608 10.24 20.73 16.37
C THR A 608 8.81 21.25 16.30
N THR A 609 8.62 22.52 15.93
CA THR A 609 7.27 23.06 15.71
C THR A 609 6.66 22.49 14.45
N LEU A 610 7.33 22.56 13.29
CA LEU A 610 6.76 22.04 12.04
C LEU A 610 6.61 20.52 12.01
N LEU A 611 7.52 19.80 12.66
CA LEU A 611 7.46 18.34 12.82
C LEU A 611 6.49 17.92 13.93
N ASN A 612 5.72 18.85 14.49
CA ASN A 612 4.60 18.48 15.34
C ASN A 612 3.63 17.64 14.49
N PRO A 613 3.39 16.37 14.88
CA PRO A 613 2.60 15.46 14.07
C PRO A 613 1.20 15.99 13.79
N TYR A 614 0.64 16.82 14.69
CA TYR A 614 -0.75 17.28 14.65
C TYR A 614 -1.00 18.53 13.79
N LEU A 615 0.02 19.16 13.21
CA LEU A 615 -0.15 20.44 12.51
C LEU A 615 -0.83 20.34 11.14
N SER A 616 -0.88 19.15 10.54
CA SER A 616 -1.40 18.94 9.19
C SER A 616 -1.95 17.52 9.04
N HIS A 617 -2.82 17.31 8.03
CA HIS A 617 -3.47 16.01 7.78
C HIS A 617 -2.50 14.82 7.71
N LYS A 618 -1.29 15.04 7.19
CA LYS A 618 -0.17 14.11 7.31
C LYS A 618 1.01 14.83 7.98
N PRO A 619 1.72 14.18 8.93
CA PRO A 619 2.86 14.79 9.60
C PRO A 619 3.94 15.23 8.62
N PHE A 620 4.47 16.44 8.81
CA PHE A 620 5.67 16.85 8.07
C PHE A 620 6.84 15.92 8.40
N GLN A 621 7.69 15.69 7.40
CA GLN A 621 8.86 14.82 7.53
C GLN A 621 10.14 15.63 7.41
N ASP A 622 11.10 15.36 8.29
CA ASP A 622 12.47 15.91 8.21
C ASP A 622 13.31 14.96 7.38
N ILE A 623 13.79 15.45 6.24
CA ILE A 623 14.60 14.67 5.33
C ILE A 623 15.88 15.40 4.98
N ASP A 624 16.92 14.60 4.72
CA ASP A 624 18.19 15.10 4.25
C ASP A 624 18.10 15.35 2.75
N ALA A 625 18.46 16.56 2.33
CA ALA A 625 18.56 16.92 0.92
C ALA A 625 19.98 17.38 0.57
N TYR A 626 20.38 17.08 -0.67
CA TYR A 626 21.72 17.32 -1.19
C TYR A 626 21.66 18.21 -2.43
N VAL A 627 22.61 19.13 -2.54
CA VAL A 627 22.77 19.95 -3.74
C VAL A 627 23.53 19.12 -4.80
N ASP A 628 23.02 19.03 -6.02
CA ASP A 628 23.58 18.25 -7.15
C ASP A 628 23.80 16.76 -6.90
N GLY A 629 23.11 16.16 -5.92
CA GLY A 629 23.44 14.80 -5.48
C GLY A 629 24.83 14.66 -4.85
N GLU A 630 25.54 15.76 -4.60
CA GLU A 630 26.80 15.74 -3.89
C GLU A 630 26.56 15.58 -2.38
N ILE A 631 26.91 14.39 -1.86
CA ILE A 631 26.82 14.01 -0.43
C ILE A 631 27.49 15.05 0.51
N LYS A 632 28.43 15.85 -0.01
CA LYS A 632 29.24 16.81 0.76
C LYS A 632 28.47 18.05 1.24
N LYS A 633 27.32 18.41 0.65
CA LYS A 633 26.52 19.58 1.05
C LYS A 633 25.08 19.20 1.40
N LYS A 634 24.93 18.73 2.64
CA LYS A 634 23.65 18.35 3.26
C LYS A 634 22.93 19.57 3.84
N PHE A 635 21.64 19.72 3.55
CA PHE A 635 20.73 20.64 4.24
C PHE A 635 19.46 19.92 4.70
N ASN A 636 18.74 20.53 5.65
CA ASN A 636 17.54 19.92 6.22
C ASN A 636 16.33 20.45 5.44
N LEU A 637 15.51 19.53 4.96
CA LEU A 637 14.30 19.83 4.22
C LEU A 637 13.13 19.25 4.99
N ILE A 638 12.18 20.11 5.35
CA ILE A 638 10.94 19.69 5.99
C ILE A 638 9.88 19.63 4.90
N ILE A 639 9.37 18.44 4.59
CA ILE A 639 8.39 18.23 3.51
C ILE A 639 7.00 17.93 4.05
N ASN A 640 5.98 18.37 3.31
CA ASN A 640 4.60 17.96 3.51
C ASN A 640 4.30 16.76 2.60
N PRO A 641 4.07 15.55 3.17
CA PRO A 641 3.86 14.35 2.38
C PRO A 641 2.53 14.31 1.62
N LEU A 642 1.62 15.28 1.86
CA LEU A 642 0.46 15.48 0.98
C LEU A 642 0.88 15.84 -0.44
N TYR A 643 1.99 16.55 -0.59
CA TYR A 643 2.43 17.12 -1.87
C TYR A 643 3.70 16.47 -2.41
N ILE A 644 4.53 15.88 -1.55
CA ILE A 644 5.85 15.36 -1.90
C ILE A 644 5.98 13.94 -1.39
N TYR A 645 6.42 13.01 -2.23
CA TYR A 645 6.79 11.67 -1.81
C TYR A 645 8.22 11.34 -2.23
N GLN A 646 8.82 10.38 -1.55
CA GLN A 646 10.14 9.84 -1.88
C GLN A 646 9.93 8.49 -2.53
N ASP A 647 10.54 8.29 -3.70
CA ASP A 647 10.58 6.97 -4.33
C ASP A 647 11.49 6.06 -3.51
N GLN A 648 11.00 4.86 -3.21
CA GLN A 648 11.74 3.86 -2.44
C GLN A 648 12.93 3.31 -3.24
N ASP A 649 12.84 3.32 -4.58
CA ASP A 649 13.89 2.81 -5.47
C ASP A 649 15.01 3.84 -5.72
N GLN A 650 14.77 5.12 -5.43
CA GLN A 650 15.75 6.20 -5.53
C GLN A 650 15.85 7.01 -4.23
N PRO A 651 16.50 6.44 -3.18
CA PRO A 651 16.71 7.16 -1.95
C PRO A 651 17.52 8.46 -2.20
N GLY A 652 16.85 9.60 -2.04
CA GLY A 652 17.40 10.94 -2.29
C GLY A 652 16.70 11.75 -3.38
N VAL A 653 15.81 11.15 -4.17
CA VAL A 653 14.98 11.86 -5.16
C VAL A 653 13.57 12.07 -4.60
N LEU A 654 13.11 13.32 -4.66
CA LEU A 654 11.79 13.73 -4.16
C LEU A 654 10.89 14.09 -5.34
N TYR A 655 9.71 13.49 -5.33
CA TYR A 655 8.72 13.64 -6.37
C TYR A 655 7.55 14.48 -5.87
N LEU A 656 7.05 15.36 -6.73
CA LEU A 656 5.80 16.08 -6.48
C LEU A 656 4.63 15.19 -6.89
N ASN A 657 3.66 15.05 -6.00
CA ASN A 657 2.44 14.32 -6.24
C ASN A 657 1.50 15.13 -7.18
N THR A 658 1.76 15.17 -8.50
CA THR A 658 0.81 15.33 -9.64
C THR A 658 1.36 16.10 -10.87
N ASP A 659 0.69 15.88 -12.01
CA ASP A 659 0.70 16.69 -13.25
C ASP A 659 -0.03 18.05 -13.16
N ASN A 660 -0.55 18.45 -11.99
CA ASN A 660 -1.52 19.55 -11.84
C ASN A 660 -0.96 20.85 -11.23
N TYR A 661 0.30 20.89 -10.81
CA TYR A 661 0.91 22.07 -10.20
C TYR A 661 1.79 22.83 -11.18
N LYS A 662 1.68 24.16 -11.17
CA LYS A 662 2.55 25.05 -11.96
C LYS A 662 3.61 25.65 -11.05
N VAL A 663 4.82 25.78 -11.56
CA VAL A 663 5.92 26.37 -10.79
C VAL A 663 6.10 27.78 -11.26
N ASP A 664 6.10 28.75 -10.35
CA ASP A 664 6.29 30.13 -10.77
C ASP A 664 7.71 30.31 -11.36
N PRO A 665 7.83 30.75 -12.62
CA PRO A 665 9.13 30.94 -13.27
C PRO A 665 9.97 32.06 -12.61
N ASN A 666 9.36 32.88 -11.75
CA ASN A 666 10.01 34.02 -11.10
C ASN A 666 10.39 33.76 -9.64
N ASN A 667 10.43 32.51 -9.18
CA ASN A 667 10.96 32.18 -7.86
C ASN A 667 12.35 32.84 -7.67
N LYS A 668 12.54 33.61 -6.58
CA LYS A 668 13.81 34.31 -6.35
C LYS A 668 14.91 33.29 -6.10
N LYS A 669 15.98 33.34 -6.89
CA LYS A 669 17.25 32.62 -6.62
C LYS A 669 17.82 33.15 -5.30
N THR A 670 17.89 32.31 -4.27
CA THR A 670 18.55 32.66 -3.00
C THR A 670 20.02 32.22 -3.03
N GLU A 671 20.89 32.81 -2.20
CA GLU A 671 22.31 32.43 -2.09
C GLU A 671 22.54 30.94 -1.72
N HIS A 672 21.49 30.24 -1.28
CA HIS A 672 21.49 28.81 -0.99
C HIS A 672 20.68 27.96 -2.00
N SER A 673 20.05 28.60 -3.00
CA SER A 673 19.26 27.95 -4.04
C SER A 673 19.67 28.50 -5.42
N SER A 674 20.75 27.97 -5.97
CA SER A 674 21.23 28.39 -7.30
C SER A 674 20.22 28.09 -8.42
N GLU A 675 19.34 27.10 -8.25
CA GLU A 675 18.07 26.93 -8.96
C GLU A 675 17.39 25.69 -8.33
N ILE A 676 16.19 25.83 -7.73
CA ILE A 676 15.31 24.67 -7.58
C ILE A 676 14.61 24.53 -8.93
N LYS A 677 15.04 23.55 -9.74
CA LYS A 677 14.33 23.21 -10.97
C LYS A 677 13.32 22.14 -10.64
N ILE A 678 12.06 22.50 -10.72
CA ILE A 678 10.98 21.53 -10.78
C ILE A 678 10.85 21.17 -12.27
N GLN A 679 11.46 20.07 -12.68
CA GLN A 679 11.36 19.53 -14.04
C GLN A 679 10.60 18.22 -13.96
N LYS A 680 9.51 18.09 -14.74
CA LYS A 680 8.73 16.84 -14.91
C LYS A 680 8.61 16.00 -13.61
N ALA A 681 7.83 16.49 -12.64
CA ALA A 681 7.53 15.79 -11.39
C ALA A 681 8.69 15.54 -10.40
N GLU A 682 9.91 16.03 -10.66
CA GLU A 682 11.08 15.90 -9.75
C GLU A 682 11.54 17.25 -9.15
N LEU A 683 11.95 17.24 -7.87
CA LEU A 683 12.64 18.36 -7.20
C LEU A 683 14.16 18.22 -7.38
N LEU A 684 14.75 18.92 -8.36
CA LEU A 684 16.20 18.94 -8.59
C LEU A 684 16.85 20.20 -8.01
N PHE A 685 17.81 20.01 -7.10
CA PHE A 685 18.62 21.08 -6.50
C PHE A 685 19.93 21.23 -7.28
N VAL A 686 20.08 22.26 -8.13
CA VAL A 686 21.28 22.41 -8.99
C VAL A 686 22.26 23.49 -8.46
N SER A 687 23.57 23.22 -8.40
CA SER A 687 24.63 24.22 -8.20
C SER A 687 25.25 24.70 -9.51
N LYS A 688 25.66 25.98 -9.52
CA LYS A 688 26.41 26.52 -10.65
C LYS A 688 27.76 25.83 -10.73
N SER A 689 28.06 25.22 -11.87
CA SER A 689 29.43 25.15 -12.36
C SER A 689 29.96 26.58 -12.44
N ASN A 690 31.03 26.88 -11.69
CA ASN A 690 31.78 28.10 -11.91
C ASN A 690 32.36 28.03 -13.33
N ASP A 691 32.08 29.07 -14.13
CA ASP A 691 32.89 29.38 -15.31
C ASP A 691 34.35 29.61 -14.91
#